data_AF-A0A925CCH5-F1
#
_entry.id   AF-A0A925CCH5-F1
#
_cell.length_a   1.000
_cell.length_b   1.000
_cell.length_c   1.000
_cell.angle_alpha   90.00
_cell.angle_beta   90.00
_cell.angle_gamma   90.00
#
_symmetry.space_group_name_H-M   'P 1'
#
loop_
_entity.id
_entity.type
_entity.pdbx_description
1 polymer ?
#
loop_
_entity_poly.entity_id
_entity_poly.type
_entity_poly.pdbx_seq_one_letter_code
_entity_poly.pdbx_strand_id
1 'polypeptide(L)'
;MGHEHESNELGAQGAAAAPGGDADTREIGSDVLEMLGELQGRINEIRRAHAEQAKTEAALSASRQAIDAQRAELVGQREVMQADRAEFDALRRSVGEQIEQARAATKEHEVEAARRLEAVRELGERLERWEEDLTARDAELATRCELARSQAEGAAMERREAELALVESRQALVRANEARDQSESAIRRERGSTGELERRSTKLAAEIESLRSRCTGLEVEAQQARDQGEESSRELEQRVGELAAQKVSLEAGSASLHGEVTRLEKELLAAKGMLDEAGAQEKADPRELAKRDLAIQVLKDRLEKAVAARQAVEVEVAGAKGESAHLRTQIGGLQSRVAALQEQLEIAASAKRSVDEASGPDKVALRNISRRRRLATYKSLLQAQARKIIAAKGAMVKRQAECDAVLAQRPRLAAAIEAVRVQERKLVAKGAKSGALALVFYVVGTIGVILALSWAITAQVAPATYVARATISAERGGITPSDTELQGWQVFHEDLAIDPRMMEAASERFRQRGLETLGTPAEVQSWYKAGMFASSSQDGQLTLELRGVGASRTQRELDTFVTAMVSVANAGRAARTDAMATAIIEPAKAGDEPVADQRLLYAGGMAGGGFFGASLLGLGVWGRLKRSKSRYEETQRLEEAMEGMQWANVEPSVNAPAVAERKGKQAKKGKRGK
;
A
#
# COMPACT_ATOMS: atom_id res chain seq x y z
N MET A 1 92.42 -55.50 24.38
CA MET A 1 93.05 -55.76 25.69
C MET A 1 92.74 -57.20 26.03
N GLY A 2 93.65 -58.15 26.30
CA GLY A 2 95.10 -58.35 26.09
C GLY A 2 95.32 -59.88 26.19
N HIS A 3 96.01 -60.57 25.28
CA HIS A 3 97.46 -60.87 25.23
C HIS A 3 98.06 -61.63 26.43
N GLU A 4 99.05 -62.51 26.13
CA GLU A 4 99.84 -63.46 26.97
C GLU A 4 99.30 -64.91 26.96
N HIS A 5 99.96 -65.98 26.49
CA HIS A 5 101.34 -66.29 26.02
C HIS A 5 102.38 -66.65 27.12
N GLU A 6 102.74 -67.96 27.24
CA GLU A 6 104.01 -68.61 27.68
C GLU A 6 103.74 -70.05 28.21
N SER A 7 104.70 -70.97 28.48
CA SER A 7 105.90 -71.47 27.77
C SER A 7 106.62 -72.56 28.64
N ASN A 8 107.45 -73.43 28.02
CA ASN A 8 108.42 -74.40 28.61
C ASN A 8 107.88 -75.61 29.42
N GLU A 9 108.41 -76.85 29.39
CA GLU A 9 109.68 -77.54 28.98
C GLU A 9 110.60 -78.05 30.12
N LEU A 10 111.41 -79.09 29.80
CA LEU A 10 112.47 -79.78 30.58
C LEU A 10 111.99 -80.82 31.63
N GLY A 11 112.63 -81.97 31.88
CA GLY A 11 113.80 -82.70 31.32
C GLY A 11 113.98 -84.02 32.14
N ALA A 12 114.32 -85.21 31.61
CA ALA A 12 115.54 -85.71 30.96
C ALA A 12 116.50 -86.51 31.91
N GLN A 13 116.85 -87.77 31.52
CA GLN A 13 118.01 -88.62 31.98
C GLN A 13 117.98 -89.10 33.46
N GLY A 14 118.68 -90.14 33.98
CA GLY A 14 119.61 -91.22 33.52
C GLY A 14 120.28 -91.87 34.77
N ALA A 15 121.11 -92.95 34.78
CA ALA A 15 121.38 -94.11 33.91
C ALA A 15 122.36 -95.13 34.60
N ALA A 16 122.41 -96.42 34.18
CA ALA A 16 123.45 -97.45 34.52
C ALA A 16 123.50 -97.99 35.99
N ALA A 17 124.17 -99.10 36.40
CA ALA A 17 124.95 -100.19 35.75
C ALA A 17 124.95 -101.51 36.62
N ALA A 18 125.50 -102.63 36.11
CA ALA A 18 125.72 -103.94 36.78
C ALA A 18 127.19 -104.06 37.34
N PRO A 19 127.87 -105.23 37.58
CA PRO A 19 127.48 -106.67 37.66
C PRO A 19 128.20 -107.52 38.78
N GLY A 20 127.97 -108.85 38.82
CA GLY A 20 129.04 -109.86 39.07
C GLY A 20 129.06 -110.66 40.40
N GLY A 21 129.50 -111.93 40.34
CA GLY A 21 129.92 -112.74 41.50
C GLY A 21 129.55 -114.24 41.45
N ASP A 22 130.54 -115.13 41.27
CA ASP A 22 130.38 -116.60 41.11
C ASP A 22 130.55 -117.43 42.40
N ALA A 23 129.96 -118.63 42.35
CA ALA A 23 130.41 -119.92 42.89
C ALA A 23 130.88 -120.12 44.37
N ASP A 24 130.02 -120.87 45.09
CA ASP A 24 130.34 -122.16 45.75
C ASP A 24 131.32 -122.22 46.94
N THR A 25 130.78 -122.45 48.16
CA THR A 25 131.32 -123.47 49.08
C THR A 25 130.36 -123.81 50.25
N ARG A 26 130.00 -125.10 50.32
CA ARG A 26 129.79 -125.92 51.55
C ARG A 26 128.63 -125.57 52.50
N GLU A 27 127.54 -126.29 52.27
CA GLU A 27 126.74 -127.08 53.22
C GLU A 27 127.01 -126.87 54.74
N ILE A 28 125.91 -126.57 55.45
CA ILE A 28 125.62 -126.52 56.92
C ILE A 28 124.83 -125.23 57.27
N GLY A 29 124.83 -124.21 56.41
CA GLY A 29 124.10 -122.94 56.61
C GLY A 29 122.73 -122.78 55.91
N SER A 30 122.13 -123.85 55.39
CA SER A 30 120.89 -123.79 54.59
C SER A 30 119.71 -123.20 55.36
N ASP A 31 119.37 -123.81 56.50
CA ASP A 31 118.16 -123.50 57.27
C ASP A 31 118.15 -122.07 57.83
N VAL A 32 119.33 -121.47 58.09
CA VAL A 32 119.44 -120.08 58.57
C VAL A 32 119.31 -119.07 57.44
N LEU A 33 119.80 -119.39 56.23
CA LEU A 33 119.64 -118.54 55.05
C LEU A 33 118.22 -118.63 54.47
N GLU A 34 117.57 -119.79 54.54
CA GLU A 34 116.15 -119.94 54.21
C GLU A 34 115.28 -119.15 55.19
N MET A 35 115.57 -119.19 56.50
CA MET A 35 114.87 -118.39 57.51
C MET A 35 115.14 -116.88 57.38
N LEU A 36 116.35 -116.46 56.99
CA LEU A 36 116.65 -115.06 56.63
C LEU A 36 115.95 -114.64 55.33
N GLY A 37 115.83 -115.54 54.35
CA GLY A 37 115.06 -115.35 53.12
C GLY A 37 113.57 -115.19 53.40
N GLU A 38 112.99 -116.02 54.26
CA GLU A 38 111.62 -115.87 54.77
C GLU A 38 111.46 -114.55 55.54
N LEU A 39 112.41 -114.18 56.41
CA LEU A 39 112.34 -112.92 57.16
C LEU A 39 112.45 -111.71 56.23
N GLN A 40 113.31 -111.72 55.21
CA GLN A 40 113.34 -110.68 54.18
C GLN A 40 112.08 -110.70 53.31
N GLY A 41 111.51 -111.87 53.03
CA GLY A 41 110.20 -112.03 52.39
C GLY A 41 109.11 -111.32 53.18
N ARG A 42 108.95 -111.67 54.46
CA ARG A 42 107.97 -111.07 55.39
C ARG A 42 108.24 -109.58 55.63
N ILE A 43 109.48 -109.14 55.70
CA ILE A 43 109.82 -107.70 55.78
C ILE A 43 109.43 -106.96 54.50
N ASN A 44 109.62 -107.57 53.33
CA ASN A 44 109.20 -107.00 52.04
C ASN A 44 107.67 -107.03 51.87
N GLU A 45 106.98 -108.05 52.39
CA GLU A 45 105.52 -108.09 52.48
C GLU A 45 104.97 -107.02 53.43
N ILE A 46 105.54 -106.86 54.62
CA ILE A 46 105.19 -105.78 55.58
C ILE A 46 105.46 -104.40 54.96
N ARG A 47 106.56 -104.22 54.23
CA ARG A 47 106.82 -102.97 53.48
C ARG A 47 105.83 -102.74 52.35
N ARG A 48 105.41 -103.79 51.63
CA ARG A 48 104.34 -103.70 50.62
C ARG A 48 103.00 -103.34 51.26
N ALA A 49 102.63 -103.99 52.36
CA ALA A 49 101.42 -103.71 53.11
C ALA A 49 101.41 -102.27 53.66
N HIS A 50 102.52 -101.78 54.22
CA HIS A 50 102.65 -100.37 54.62
C HIS A 50 102.61 -99.40 53.43
N ALA A 51 103.16 -99.76 52.27
CA ALA A 51 103.07 -98.94 51.07
C ALA A 51 101.63 -98.92 50.50
N GLU A 52 100.86 -100.00 50.62
CA GLU A 52 99.43 -100.03 50.28
C GLU A 52 98.57 -99.30 51.31
N GLN A 53 98.90 -99.41 52.60
CA GLN A 53 98.25 -98.62 53.65
C GLN A 53 98.50 -97.12 53.43
N ALA A 54 99.74 -96.69 53.17
CA ALA A 54 100.05 -95.30 52.84
C ALA A 54 99.32 -94.82 51.56
N LYS A 55 99.17 -95.68 50.54
CA LYS A 55 98.39 -95.37 49.33
C LYS A 55 96.89 -95.22 49.63
N THR A 56 96.32 -96.08 50.47
CA THR A 56 94.90 -96.01 50.84
C THR A 56 94.61 -94.83 51.78
N GLU A 57 95.50 -94.52 52.71
CA GLU A 57 95.43 -93.30 53.53
C GLU A 57 95.56 -92.02 52.68
N ALA A 58 96.49 -92.00 51.71
CA ALA A 58 96.60 -90.91 50.75
C ALA A 58 95.31 -90.75 49.91
N ALA A 59 94.77 -91.85 49.36
CA ALA A 59 93.52 -91.84 48.60
C ALA A 59 92.31 -91.39 49.45
N LEU A 60 92.22 -91.81 50.72
CA LEU A 60 91.20 -91.36 51.66
C LEU A 60 91.35 -89.87 52.00
N SER A 61 92.57 -89.37 52.15
CA SER A 61 92.82 -87.94 52.40
C SER A 61 92.43 -87.08 51.20
N ALA A 62 92.76 -87.51 49.98
CA ALA A 62 92.36 -86.85 48.74
C ALA A 62 90.84 -86.89 48.54
N SER A 63 90.19 -88.02 48.86
CA SER A 63 88.73 -88.15 48.82
C SER A 63 88.04 -87.21 49.81
N ARG A 64 88.57 -87.05 51.03
CA ARG A 64 88.06 -86.06 52.00
C ARG A 64 88.22 -84.64 51.50
N GLN A 65 89.39 -84.26 50.97
CA GLN A 65 89.62 -82.94 50.39
C GLN A 65 88.66 -82.64 49.22
N ALA A 66 88.38 -83.63 48.36
CA ALA A 66 87.40 -83.48 47.28
C ALA A 66 85.97 -83.28 47.81
N ILE A 67 85.56 -84.01 48.86
CA ILE A 67 84.25 -83.85 49.51
C ILE A 67 84.12 -82.48 50.17
N ASP A 68 85.16 -81.99 50.84
CA ASP A 68 85.14 -80.69 51.51
C ASP A 68 85.17 -79.54 50.50
N ALA A 69 85.87 -79.68 49.36
CA ALA A 69 85.79 -78.76 48.23
C ALA A 69 84.37 -78.70 47.62
N GLN A 70 83.75 -79.84 47.37
CA GLN A 70 82.36 -79.91 46.90
C GLN A 70 81.36 -79.31 47.90
N ARG A 71 81.59 -79.48 49.20
CA ARG A 71 80.78 -78.84 50.25
C ARG A 71 80.93 -77.32 50.24
N ALA A 72 82.15 -76.80 50.09
CA ALA A 72 82.39 -75.37 49.97
C ALA A 72 81.70 -74.78 48.73
N GLU A 73 81.76 -75.47 47.59
CA GLU A 73 81.06 -75.07 46.36
C GLU A 73 79.53 -75.05 46.55
N LEU A 74 78.94 -76.08 47.14
CA LEU A 74 77.50 -76.15 47.41
C LEU A 74 77.03 -75.09 48.42
N VAL A 75 77.88 -74.69 49.38
CA VAL A 75 77.60 -73.56 50.27
C VAL A 75 77.59 -72.25 49.49
N GLY A 76 78.61 -71.99 48.65
CA GLY A 76 78.66 -70.80 47.80
C GLY A 76 77.47 -70.71 46.83
N GLN A 77 77.10 -71.81 46.17
CA GLN A 77 75.90 -71.87 45.32
C GLN A 77 74.61 -71.56 46.11
N ARG A 78 74.52 -72.01 47.36
CA ARG A 78 73.36 -71.73 48.23
C ARG A 78 73.30 -70.28 48.67
N GLU A 79 74.43 -69.63 48.94
CA GLU A 79 74.51 -68.21 49.28
C GLU A 79 74.09 -67.33 48.09
N VAL A 80 74.55 -67.66 46.88
CA VAL A 80 74.09 -66.99 45.64
C VAL A 80 72.58 -67.15 45.45
N MET A 81 72.02 -68.36 45.55
CA MET A 81 70.56 -68.55 45.47
C MET A 81 69.78 -67.84 46.59
N GLN A 82 70.39 -67.55 47.74
CA GLN A 82 69.77 -66.76 48.80
C GLN A 82 69.79 -65.26 48.48
N ALA A 83 70.88 -64.75 47.89
CA ALA A 83 70.95 -63.39 47.38
C ALA A 83 69.93 -63.15 46.26
N ASP A 84 69.88 -64.03 45.25
CA ASP A 84 68.94 -63.95 44.12
C ASP A 84 67.48 -63.93 44.61
N ARG A 85 67.14 -64.75 45.62
CA ARG A 85 65.81 -64.75 46.23
C ARG A 85 65.48 -63.45 46.95
N ALA A 86 66.44 -62.89 47.70
CA ALA A 86 66.26 -61.62 48.39
C ALA A 86 66.06 -60.46 47.40
N GLU A 87 66.77 -60.47 46.26
CA GLU A 87 66.58 -59.52 45.16
C GLU A 87 65.21 -59.70 44.49
N PHE A 88 64.81 -60.93 44.16
CA PHE A 88 63.46 -61.22 43.63
C PHE A 88 62.35 -60.77 44.57
N ASP A 89 62.48 -60.99 45.87
CA ASP A 89 61.50 -60.53 46.87
C ASP A 89 61.49 -59.00 47.03
N ALA A 90 62.62 -58.32 46.81
CA ALA A 90 62.68 -56.86 46.79
C ALA A 90 62.01 -56.29 45.52
N LEU A 91 62.32 -56.87 44.36
CA LEU A 91 61.68 -56.53 43.08
C LEU A 91 60.16 -56.74 43.16
N ARG A 92 59.72 -57.87 43.71
CA ARG A 92 58.29 -58.20 43.90
C ARG A 92 57.58 -57.20 44.81
N ARG A 93 58.25 -56.69 45.85
CA ARG A 93 57.72 -55.62 46.71
C ARG A 93 57.59 -54.30 45.95
N SER A 94 58.63 -53.87 45.24
CA SER A 94 58.60 -52.62 44.45
C SER A 94 57.53 -52.62 43.34
N VAL A 95 57.35 -53.75 42.64
CA VAL A 95 56.29 -53.92 41.64
C VAL A 95 54.91 -53.94 42.30
N GLY A 96 54.77 -54.54 43.48
CA GLY A 96 53.53 -54.49 44.27
C GLY A 96 53.13 -53.06 44.66
N GLU A 97 54.10 -52.26 45.13
CA GLU A 97 53.91 -50.85 45.46
C GLU A 97 53.52 -50.02 44.22
N GLN A 98 54.19 -50.23 43.07
CA GLN A 98 53.83 -49.57 41.81
C GLN A 98 52.41 -49.92 41.34
N ILE A 99 51.98 -51.18 41.50
CA ILE A 99 50.62 -51.61 41.15
C ILE A 99 49.58 -50.94 42.06
N GLU A 100 49.82 -50.83 43.36
CA GLU A 100 48.89 -50.13 44.28
C GLU A 100 48.88 -48.61 44.06
N GLN A 101 50.02 -47.99 43.75
CA GLN A 101 50.08 -46.58 43.34
C GLN A 101 49.28 -46.33 42.05
N ALA A 102 49.44 -47.18 41.04
CA ALA A 102 48.66 -47.09 39.79
C ALA A 102 47.16 -47.27 40.05
N ARG A 103 46.76 -48.21 40.92
CA ARG A 103 45.37 -48.43 41.34
C ARG A 103 44.78 -47.23 42.09
N ALA A 104 45.57 -46.57 42.93
CA ALA A 104 45.16 -45.35 43.62
C ALA A 104 44.91 -44.22 42.61
N ALA A 105 45.86 -43.98 41.70
CA ALA A 105 45.73 -42.97 40.64
C ALA A 105 44.51 -43.22 39.72
N THR A 106 44.23 -44.48 39.34
CA THR A 106 43.02 -44.79 38.55
C THR A 106 41.74 -44.49 39.31
N LYS A 107 41.69 -44.75 40.63
CA LYS A 107 40.51 -44.42 41.45
C LYS A 107 40.32 -42.92 41.61
N GLU A 108 41.39 -42.15 41.75
CA GLU A 108 41.31 -40.69 41.78
C GLU A 108 40.77 -40.13 40.46
N HIS A 109 41.25 -40.64 39.31
CA HIS A 109 40.74 -40.27 38.01
C HIS A 109 39.28 -40.71 37.77
N GLU A 110 38.85 -41.88 38.27
CA GLU A 110 37.44 -42.31 38.25
C GLU A 110 36.54 -41.36 39.05
N VAL A 111 36.95 -40.97 40.26
CA VAL A 111 36.23 -40.01 41.10
C VAL A 111 36.19 -38.61 40.46
N GLU A 112 37.29 -38.18 39.83
CA GLU A 112 37.32 -36.90 39.12
C GLU A 112 36.45 -36.92 37.86
N ALA A 113 36.45 -38.02 37.10
CA ALA A 113 35.57 -38.21 35.95
C ALA A 113 34.08 -38.20 36.37
N ALA A 114 33.73 -38.84 37.49
CA ALA A 114 32.38 -38.79 38.05
C ALA A 114 31.96 -37.35 38.40
N ARG A 115 32.82 -36.58 39.10
CA ARG A 115 32.55 -35.16 39.41
C ARG A 115 32.40 -34.30 38.15
N ARG A 116 33.20 -34.55 37.11
CA ARG A 116 33.07 -33.85 35.82
C ARG A 116 31.75 -34.19 35.12
N LEU A 117 31.28 -35.44 35.20
CA LEU A 117 29.97 -35.84 34.67
C LEU A 117 28.81 -35.21 35.45
N GLU A 118 28.89 -35.13 36.77
CA GLU A 118 27.92 -34.41 37.61
C GLU A 118 27.86 -32.91 37.26
N ALA A 119 29.01 -32.25 37.13
CA ALA A 119 29.06 -30.84 36.73
C ALA A 119 28.49 -30.59 35.32
N VAL A 120 28.75 -31.49 34.35
CA VAL A 120 28.14 -31.43 33.02
C VAL A 120 26.62 -31.63 33.09
N ARG A 121 26.14 -32.51 33.96
CA ARG A 121 24.71 -32.72 34.19
C ARG A 121 24.04 -31.48 34.79
N GLU A 122 24.64 -30.86 35.82
CA GLU A 122 24.13 -29.60 36.39
C GLU A 122 24.10 -28.47 35.36
N LEU A 123 25.09 -28.39 34.47
CA LEU A 123 25.07 -27.43 33.36
C LEU A 123 23.97 -27.75 32.33
N GLY A 124 23.70 -29.03 32.05
CA GLY A 124 22.57 -29.47 31.23
C GLY A 124 21.22 -29.07 31.83
N GLU A 125 20.97 -29.41 33.09
CA GLU A 125 19.74 -29.04 33.81
C GLU A 125 19.57 -27.52 33.94
N ARG A 126 20.67 -26.75 33.95
CA ARG A 126 20.63 -25.29 33.85
C ARG A 126 20.27 -24.81 32.45
N LEU A 127 20.83 -25.41 31.39
CA LEU A 127 20.49 -25.04 30.01
C LEU A 127 19.03 -25.32 29.69
N GLU A 128 18.49 -26.46 30.11
CA GLU A 128 17.06 -26.80 29.96
C GLU A 128 16.16 -25.74 30.62
N ARG A 129 16.46 -25.33 31.87
CA ARG A 129 15.70 -24.25 32.54
C ARG A 129 15.79 -22.90 31.82
N TRP A 130 16.93 -22.58 31.21
CA TRP A 130 17.07 -21.35 30.42
C TRP A 130 16.31 -21.43 29.08
N GLU A 131 16.18 -22.62 28.49
CA GLU A 131 15.35 -22.85 27.30
C GLU A 131 13.85 -22.80 27.64
N GLU A 132 13.43 -23.34 28.78
CA GLU A 132 12.07 -23.16 29.33
C GLU A 132 11.75 -21.68 29.61
N ASP A 133 12.66 -20.93 30.26
CA ASP A 133 12.49 -19.49 30.51
C ASP A 133 12.42 -18.66 29.21
N LEU A 134 13.21 -19.01 28.19
CA LEU A 134 13.19 -18.35 26.89
C LEU A 134 11.90 -18.64 26.12
N THR A 135 11.47 -19.91 26.05
CA THR A 135 10.21 -20.29 25.38
C THR A 135 8.98 -19.70 26.10
N ALA A 136 9.00 -19.61 27.43
CA ALA A 136 7.98 -18.90 28.20
C ALA A 136 7.93 -17.40 27.88
N ARG A 137 9.10 -16.75 27.74
CA ARG A 137 9.19 -15.33 27.33
C ARG A 137 8.73 -15.10 25.90
N ASP A 138 9.07 -16.00 24.97
CA ASP A 138 8.61 -15.90 23.58
C ASP A 138 7.08 -16.07 23.48
N ALA A 139 6.49 -16.94 24.28
CA ALA A 139 5.02 -17.05 24.41
C ALA A 139 4.39 -15.76 25.02
N GLU A 140 5.04 -15.16 26.02
CA GLU A 140 4.60 -13.87 26.59
C GLU A 140 4.70 -12.74 25.54
N LEU A 141 5.78 -12.68 24.76
CA LEU A 141 5.94 -11.71 23.68
C LEU A 141 4.93 -11.93 22.55
N ALA A 142 4.62 -13.18 22.20
CA ALA A 142 3.59 -13.51 21.22
C ALA A 142 2.21 -13.01 21.66
N THR A 143 1.78 -13.32 22.89
CA THR A 143 0.49 -12.84 23.43
C THR A 143 0.43 -11.31 23.56
N ARG A 144 1.52 -10.65 23.93
CA ARG A 144 1.62 -9.18 23.91
C ARG A 144 1.51 -8.61 22.48
N CYS A 145 2.09 -9.27 21.47
CA CYS A 145 1.95 -8.87 20.06
C CYS A 145 0.53 -9.06 19.53
N GLU A 146 -0.15 -10.15 19.89
CA GLU A 146 -1.56 -10.38 19.53
C GLU A 146 -2.48 -9.35 20.20
N LEU A 147 -2.24 -9.03 21.48
CA LEU A 147 -2.97 -7.97 22.18
C LEU A 147 -2.76 -6.61 21.50
N ALA A 148 -1.51 -6.22 21.22
CA ALA A 148 -1.21 -4.97 20.54
C ALA A 148 -1.83 -4.90 19.13
N ARG A 149 -1.88 -6.04 18.42
CA ARG A 149 -2.52 -6.15 17.11
C ARG A 149 -4.04 -5.97 17.21
N SER A 150 -4.71 -6.64 18.16
CA SER A 150 -6.15 -6.47 18.36
C SER A 150 -6.52 -5.03 18.76
N GLN A 151 -5.68 -4.36 19.57
CA GLN A 151 -5.85 -2.95 19.91
C GLN A 151 -5.66 -2.03 18.68
N ALA A 152 -4.68 -2.31 17.83
CA ALA A 152 -4.45 -1.57 16.58
C ALA A 152 -5.58 -1.78 15.56
N GLU A 153 -6.11 -3.00 15.45
CA GLU A 153 -7.25 -3.33 14.60
C GLU A 153 -8.54 -2.66 15.12
N GLY A 154 -8.76 -2.62 16.45
CA GLY A 154 -9.84 -1.86 17.09
C GLY A 154 -9.75 -0.35 16.80
N ALA A 155 -8.60 0.27 17.06
CA ALA A 155 -8.38 1.69 16.78
C ALA A 155 -8.49 2.04 15.27
N ALA A 156 -8.18 1.09 14.38
CA ALA A 156 -8.39 1.26 12.94
C ALA A 156 -9.88 1.19 12.56
N MET A 157 -10.69 0.38 13.25
CA MET A 157 -12.14 0.34 13.07
C MET A 157 -12.80 1.62 13.59
N GLU A 158 -12.45 2.10 14.79
CA GLU A 158 -12.95 3.38 15.32
C GLU A 158 -12.65 4.57 14.38
N ARG A 159 -11.45 4.59 13.77
CA ARG A 159 -11.10 5.61 12.75
C ARG A 159 -11.97 5.51 11.50
N ARG A 160 -12.27 4.30 11.02
CA ARG A 160 -13.16 4.09 9.86
C ARG A 160 -14.60 4.51 10.18
N GLU A 161 -15.09 4.21 11.37
CA GLU A 161 -16.42 4.65 11.83
C GLU A 161 -16.50 6.18 11.93
N ALA A 162 -15.46 6.83 12.48
CA ALA A 162 -15.35 8.29 12.52
C ALA A 162 -15.26 8.92 11.12
N GLU A 163 -14.52 8.33 10.18
CA GLU A 163 -14.46 8.77 8.78
C GLU A 163 -15.81 8.61 8.07
N LEU A 164 -16.51 7.49 8.27
CA LEU A 164 -17.85 7.26 7.72
C LEU A 164 -18.86 8.28 8.29
N ALA A 165 -18.87 8.51 9.60
CA ALA A 165 -19.72 9.52 10.23
C ALA A 165 -19.42 10.94 9.71
N LEU A 166 -18.15 11.27 9.44
CA LEU A 166 -17.75 12.54 8.83
C LEU A 166 -18.24 12.65 7.37
N VAL A 167 -18.19 11.57 6.60
CA VAL A 167 -18.73 11.52 5.23
C VAL A 167 -20.25 11.66 5.23
N GLU A 168 -20.96 10.98 6.12
CA GLU A 168 -22.42 11.10 6.28
C GLU A 168 -22.82 12.52 6.70
N SER A 169 -22.11 13.12 7.65
CA SER A 169 -22.29 14.52 8.06
C SER A 169 -22.09 15.49 6.89
N ARG A 170 -21.04 15.30 6.08
CA ARG A 170 -20.81 16.08 4.85
C ARG A 170 -21.94 15.90 3.83
N GLN A 171 -22.42 14.67 3.62
CA GLN A 171 -23.56 14.42 2.72
C GLN A 171 -24.85 15.06 3.22
N ALA A 172 -25.11 15.03 4.53
CA ALA A 172 -26.26 15.71 5.14
C ALA A 172 -26.17 17.24 4.94
N LEU A 173 -24.98 17.82 5.09
CA LEU A 173 -24.75 19.25 4.88
C LEU A 173 -24.91 19.65 3.40
N VAL A 174 -24.45 18.82 2.45
CA VAL A 174 -24.73 19.04 1.02
C VAL A 174 -26.23 19.00 0.72
N ARG A 175 -26.96 17.99 1.21
CA ARG A 175 -28.43 17.90 1.05
C ARG A 175 -29.16 19.11 1.67
N ALA A 176 -28.69 19.60 2.82
CA ALA A 176 -29.25 20.80 3.46
C ALA A 176 -29.00 22.06 2.62
N ASN A 177 -27.82 22.21 2.02
CA ASN A 177 -27.51 23.31 1.11
C ASN A 177 -28.32 23.22 -0.19
N GLU A 178 -28.45 22.03 -0.81
CA GLU A 178 -29.29 21.84 -1.99
C GLU A 178 -30.76 22.18 -1.71
N ALA A 179 -31.30 21.78 -0.55
CA ALA A 179 -32.64 22.15 -0.13
C ALA A 179 -32.79 23.67 0.10
N ARG A 180 -31.77 24.32 0.66
CA ARG A 180 -31.71 25.78 0.81
C ARG A 180 -31.72 26.48 -0.55
N ASP A 181 -30.87 26.07 -1.48
CA ASP A 181 -30.78 26.65 -2.83
C ASP A 181 -32.09 26.46 -3.61
N GLN A 182 -32.73 25.30 -3.48
CA GLN A 182 -34.07 25.06 -4.02
C GLN A 182 -35.09 26.04 -3.43
N SER A 183 -35.11 26.23 -2.10
CA SER A 183 -36.00 27.17 -1.43
C SER A 183 -35.74 28.63 -1.86
N GLU A 184 -34.48 29.05 -1.99
CA GLU A 184 -34.14 30.39 -2.43
C GLU A 184 -34.54 30.61 -3.90
N SER A 185 -34.36 29.60 -4.76
CA SER A 185 -34.82 29.65 -6.16
C SER A 185 -36.35 29.73 -6.28
N ALA A 186 -37.10 29.17 -5.32
CA ALA A 186 -38.55 29.28 -5.25
C ALA A 186 -38.95 30.70 -4.79
N ILE A 187 -38.35 31.22 -3.71
CA ILE A 187 -38.56 32.59 -3.22
C ILE A 187 -38.22 33.63 -4.31
N ARG A 188 -37.13 33.43 -5.07
CA ARG A 188 -36.80 34.31 -6.21
C ARG A 188 -37.85 34.26 -7.33
N ARG A 189 -38.43 33.09 -7.61
CA ARG A 189 -39.53 32.95 -8.58
C ARG A 189 -40.82 33.61 -8.10
N GLU A 190 -41.17 33.49 -6.82
CA GLU A 190 -42.33 34.16 -6.22
C GLU A 190 -42.13 35.69 -6.14
N ARG A 191 -40.91 36.17 -5.86
CA ARG A 191 -40.57 37.60 -5.96
C ARG A 191 -40.66 38.13 -7.39
N GLY A 192 -40.31 37.30 -8.39
CA GLY A 192 -40.51 37.62 -9.80
C GLY A 192 -41.98 37.75 -10.18
N SER A 193 -42.82 36.78 -9.80
CA SER A 193 -44.25 36.79 -10.12
C SER A 193 -45.02 37.88 -9.35
N THR A 194 -44.67 38.16 -8.09
CA THR A 194 -45.24 39.30 -7.35
C THR A 194 -44.86 40.64 -7.98
N GLY A 195 -43.59 40.84 -8.37
CA GLY A 195 -43.18 42.04 -9.10
C GLY A 195 -43.86 42.20 -10.47
N GLU A 196 -44.17 41.10 -11.17
CA GLU A 196 -45.01 41.15 -12.38
C GLU A 196 -46.47 41.52 -12.08
N LEU A 197 -47.04 40.98 -11.01
CA LEU A 197 -48.41 41.29 -10.58
C LEU A 197 -48.54 42.74 -10.12
N GLU A 198 -47.56 43.28 -9.39
CA GLU A 198 -47.50 44.69 -9.02
C GLU A 198 -47.43 45.58 -10.27
N ARG A 199 -46.57 45.29 -11.24
CA ARG A 199 -46.49 46.04 -12.52
C ARG A 199 -47.81 46.01 -13.30
N ARG A 200 -48.50 44.86 -13.30
CA ARG A 200 -49.84 44.75 -13.92
C ARG A 200 -50.88 45.55 -13.14
N SER A 201 -50.85 45.53 -11.81
CA SER A 201 -51.71 46.31 -10.93
C SER A 201 -51.53 47.82 -11.15
N THR A 202 -50.28 48.31 -11.16
CA THR A 202 -49.99 49.73 -11.43
C THR A 202 -50.40 50.14 -12.83
N LYS A 203 -50.26 49.26 -13.84
CA LYS A 203 -50.72 49.55 -15.21
C LYS A 203 -52.24 49.65 -15.28
N LEU A 204 -52.96 48.71 -14.66
CA LEU A 204 -54.43 48.73 -14.60
C LEU A 204 -54.95 49.95 -13.82
N ALA A 205 -54.28 50.34 -12.73
CA ALA A 205 -54.62 51.56 -12.00
C ALA A 205 -54.46 52.82 -12.87
N ALA A 206 -53.37 52.92 -13.65
CA ALA A 206 -53.17 54.02 -14.59
C ALA A 206 -54.18 54.02 -15.76
N GLU A 207 -54.57 52.85 -16.26
CA GLU A 207 -55.62 52.71 -17.28
C GLU A 207 -57.00 53.14 -16.72
N ILE A 208 -57.34 52.74 -15.49
CA ILE A 208 -58.57 53.16 -14.80
C ILE A 208 -58.60 54.68 -14.59
N GLU A 209 -57.49 55.28 -14.15
CA GLU A 209 -57.43 56.73 -13.92
C GLU A 209 -57.48 57.53 -15.23
N SER A 210 -56.86 57.03 -16.29
CA SER A 210 -57.00 57.57 -17.66
C SER A 210 -58.46 57.52 -18.13
N LEU A 211 -59.16 56.40 -17.92
CA LEU A 211 -60.59 56.28 -18.26
C LEU A 211 -61.46 57.22 -17.43
N ARG A 212 -61.19 57.39 -16.13
CA ARG A 212 -61.88 58.36 -15.28
C ARG A 212 -61.69 59.79 -15.78
N SER A 213 -60.46 60.19 -16.10
CA SER A 213 -60.18 61.54 -16.62
C SER A 213 -60.91 61.81 -17.95
N ARG A 214 -61.04 60.79 -18.82
CA ARG A 214 -61.83 60.87 -20.05
C ARG A 214 -63.33 60.96 -19.79
N CYS A 215 -63.88 60.19 -18.85
CA CYS A 215 -65.29 60.29 -18.47
C CYS A 215 -65.62 61.67 -17.90
N THR A 216 -64.79 62.21 -17.01
CA THR A 216 -65.02 63.56 -16.46
C THR A 216 -64.88 64.66 -17.52
N GLY A 217 -63.96 64.51 -18.48
CA GLY A 217 -63.86 65.41 -19.63
C GLY A 217 -65.14 65.43 -20.47
N LEU A 218 -65.66 64.25 -20.83
CA LEU A 218 -66.91 64.11 -21.58
C LEU A 218 -68.15 64.59 -20.79
N GLU A 219 -68.18 64.39 -19.46
CA GLU A 219 -69.24 64.92 -18.60
C GLU A 219 -69.24 66.47 -18.60
N VAL A 220 -68.05 67.12 -18.62
CA VAL A 220 -67.93 68.58 -18.74
C VAL A 220 -68.29 69.09 -20.14
N GLU A 221 -67.79 68.46 -21.21
CA GLU A 221 -68.14 68.83 -22.59
C GLU A 221 -69.65 68.74 -22.85
N ALA A 222 -70.29 67.67 -22.35
CA ALA A 222 -71.73 67.49 -22.50
C ALA A 222 -72.54 68.51 -21.68
N GLN A 223 -72.05 68.97 -20.53
CA GLN A 223 -72.69 70.04 -19.77
C GLN A 223 -72.56 71.39 -20.49
N GLN A 224 -71.36 71.75 -20.97
CA GLN A 224 -71.15 72.97 -21.76
C GLN A 224 -72.03 73.01 -23.02
N ALA A 225 -72.17 71.87 -23.71
CA ALA A 225 -73.06 71.77 -24.89
C ALA A 225 -74.55 71.93 -24.54
N ARG A 226 -74.98 71.54 -23.33
CA ARG A 226 -76.34 71.79 -22.82
C ARG A 226 -76.55 73.27 -22.50
N ASP A 227 -75.63 73.87 -21.76
CA ASP A 227 -75.73 75.27 -21.33
C ASP A 227 -75.78 76.20 -22.55
N GLN A 228 -74.92 75.98 -23.56
CA GLN A 228 -74.93 76.70 -24.84
C GLN A 228 -76.22 76.45 -25.66
N GLY A 229 -76.75 75.23 -25.60
CA GLY A 229 -78.00 74.86 -26.27
C GLY A 229 -79.22 75.56 -25.66
N GLU A 230 -79.28 75.65 -24.32
CA GLU A 230 -80.33 76.37 -23.61
C GLU A 230 -80.26 77.88 -23.86
N GLU A 231 -79.06 78.48 -23.82
CA GLU A 231 -78.85 79.90 -24.11
C GLU A 231 -79.30 80.25 -25.54
N SER A 232 -78.89 79.44 -26.52
CA SER A 232 -79.32 79.58 -27.92
C SER A 232 -80.84 79.43 -28.10
N SER A 233 -81.48 78.51 -27.35
CA SER A 233 -82.95 78.35 -27.39
C SER A 233 -83.67 79.57 -26.83
N ARG A 234 -83.19 80.13 -25.71
CA ARG A 234 -83.77 81.33 -25.08
C ARG A 234 -83.66 82.56 -25.98
N GLU A 235 -82.52 82.79 -26.63
CA GLU A 235 -82.37 83.88 -27.61
C GLU A 235 -83.32 83.75 -28.80
N LEU A 236 -83.47 82.54 -29.34
CA LEU A 236 -84.37 82.27 -30.46
C LEU A 236 -85.85 82.40 -30.06
N GLU A 237 -86.23 81.94 -28.86
CA GLU A 237 -87.58 82.10 -28.32
C GLU A 237 -87.92 83.58 -28.10
N GLN A 238 -86.99 84.38 -27.57
CA GLN A 238 -87.17 85.83 -27.43
C GLN A 238 -87.41 86.50 -28.80
N ARG A 239 -86.57 86.22 -29.81
CA ARG A 239 -86.73 86.76 -31.17
C ARG A 239 -88.05 86.34 -31.83
N VAL A 240 -88.51 85.10 -31.60
CA VAL A 240 -89.82 84.64 -32.08
C VAL A 240 -90.95 85.41 -31.38
N GLY A 241 -90.81 85.75 -30.10
CA GLY A 241 -91.74 86.61 -29.37
C GLY A 241 -91.78 88.05 -29.91
N GLU A 242 -90.63 88.65 -30.16
CA GLU A 242 -90.50 90.01 -30.72
C GLU A 242 -91.14 90.10 -32.12
N LEU A 243 -90.84 89.15 -33.02
CA LEU A 243 -91.45 89.07 -34.35
C LEU A 243 -92.96 88.80 -34.29
N ALA A 244 -93.44 88.01 -33.32
CA ALA A 244 -94.87 87.80 -33.12
C ALA A 244 -95.58 89.10 -32.70
N ALA A 245 -94.97 89.90 -31.83
CA ALA A 245 -95.49 91.22 -31.43
C ALA A 245 -95.50 92.22 -32.60
N GLN A 246 -94.41 92.30 -33.37
CA GLN A 246 -94.35 93.12 -34.57
C GLN A 246 -95.45 92.74 -35.56
N LYS A 247 -95.60 91.45 -35.87
CA LYS A 247 -96.66 90.93 -36.75
C LYS A 247 -98.06 91.38 -36.29
N VAL A 248 -98.37 91.31 -34.99
CA VAL A 248 -99.67 91.76 -34.46
C VAL A 248 -99.89 93.25 -34.68
N SER A 249 -98.86 94.10 -34.49
CA SER A 249 -98.97 95.54 -34.77
C SER A 249 -99.18 95.85 -36.25
N LEU A 250 -98.50 95.11 -37.15
CA LEU A 250 -98.63 95.30 -38.60
C LEU A 250 -99.99 94.79 -39.13
N GLU A 251 -100.50 93.66 -38.61
CA GLU A 251 -101.85 93.17 -38.94
C GLU A 251 -102.93 94.13 -38.43
N ALA A 252 -102.75 94.77 -37.26
CA ALA A 252 -103.63 95.83 -36.78
C ALA A 252 -103.56 97.11 -37.64
N GLY A 253 -102.36 97.52 -38.06
CA GLY A 253 -102.17 98.65 -38.97
C GLY A 253 -102.82 98.43 -40.35
N SER A 254 -102.66 97.22 -40.91
CA SER A 254 -103.31 96.81 -42.16
C SER A 254 -104.84 96.83 -42.05
N ALA A 255 -105.40 96.35 -40.93
CA ALA A 255 -106.84 96.42 -40.68
C ALA A 255 -107.36 97.87 -40.58
N SER A 256 -106.60 98.76 -39.95
CA SER A 256 -106.93 100.20 -39.89
C SER A 256 -106.93 100.84 -41.28
N LEU A 257 -105.88 100.60 -42.08
CA LEU A 257 -105.78 101.10 -43.46
C LEU A 257 -106.88 100.52 -44.37
N HIS A 258 -107.29 99.27 -44.18
CA HIS A 258 -108.43 98.70 -44.89
C HIS A 258 -109.76 99.41 -44.52
N GLY A 259 -109.92 99.81 -43.25
CA GLY A 259 -111.03 100.65 -42.81
C GLY A 259 -111.03 102.04 -43.45
N GLU A 260 -109.85 102.66 -43.60
CA GLU A 260 -109.71 103.96 -44.29
C GLU A 260 -109.99 103.86 -45.80
N VAL A 261 -109.45 102.85 -46.49
CA VAL A 261 -109.69 102.60 -47.91
C VAL A 261 -111.19 102.40 -48.18
N THR A 262 -111.85 101.51 -47.45
CA THR A 262 -113.29 101.23 -47.64
C THR A 262 -114.18 102.43 -47.28
N ARG A 263 -113.73 103.31 -46.37
CA ARG A 263 -114.39 104.58 -46.09
C ARG A 263 -114.21 105.57 -47.25
N LEU A 264 -112.99 105.76 -47.74
CA LEU A 264 -112.68 106.65 -48.86
C LEU A 264 -113.38 106.22 -50.15
N GLU A 265 -113.50 104.91 -50.42
CA GLU A 265 -114.28 104.36 -51.54
C GLU A 265 -115.76 104.76 -51.44
N LYS A 266 -116.37 104.67 -50.26
CA LYS A 266 -117.76 105.09 -50.03
C LYS A 266 -117.94 106.60 -50.18
N GLU A 267 -117.04 107.40 -49.61
CA GLU A 267 -117.07 108.87 -49.75
C GLU A 267 -116.92 109.29 -51.22
N LEU A 268 -116.03 108.63 -51.98
CA LEU A 268 -115.81 108.87 -53.41
C LEU A 268 -116.99 108.40 -54.27
N LEU A 269 -117.65 107.28 -53.93
CA LEU A 269 -118.84 106.80 -54.64
C LEU A 269 -120.06 107.69 -54.38
N ALA A 270 -120.24 108.18 -53.15
CA ALA A 270 -121.25 109.18 -52.82
C ALA A 270 -121.01 110.51 -53.57
N ALA A 271 -119.76 110.98 -53.62
CA ALA A 271 -119.39 112.18 -54.37
C ALA A 271 -119.65 112.05 -55.89
N LYS A 272 -119.46 110.85 -56.46
CA LYS A 272 -119.84 110.55 -57.86
C LYS A 272 -121.37 110.51 -58.06
N GLY A 273 -122.13 109.89 -57.16
CA GLY A 273 -123.59 109.89 -57.26
C GLY A 273 -124.18 111.31 -57.29
N MET A 274 -123.64 112.22 -56.45
CA MET A 274 -123.99 113.64 -56.48
C MET A 274 -123.59 114.36 -57.78
N LEU A 275 -122.58 113.87 -58.50
CA LEU A 275 -122.19 114.41 -59.82
C LEU A 275 -123.22 114.02 -60.89
N ASP A 276 -123.63 112.75 -60.89
CA ASP A 276 -124.58 112.20 -61.86
C ASP A 276 -126.00 112.79 -61.66
N GLU A 277 -126.44 112.99 -60.41
CA GLU A 277 -127.71 113.65 -60.09
C GLU A 277 -127.71 115.14 -60.49
N ALA A 278 -126.59 115.85 -60.34
CA ALA A 278 -126.47 117.26 -60.72
C ALA A 278 -126.39 117.47 -62.25
N GLY A 279 -125.79 116.53 -62.99
CA GLY A 279 -125.72 116.56 -64.44
C GLY A 279 -127.08 116.51 -65.16
N ALA A 280 -128.13 116.04 -64.46
CA ALA A 280 -129.49 115.98 -64.98
C ALA A 280 -130.28 117.30 -64.89
N GLN A 281 -129.75 118.36 -64.26
CA GLN A 281 -130.43 119.66 -64.12
C GLN A 281 -129.74 120.76 -64.95
N GLU A 282 -130.39 121.16 -66.04
CA GLU A 282 -129.82 121.96 -67.15
C GLU A 282 -129.50 123.44 -66.84
N LYS A 283 -129.27 123.83 -65.57
CA LYS A 283 -128.81 125.17 -65.14
C LYS A 283 -127.87 125.14 -63.92
N ALA A 284 -126.93 124.19 -63.85
CA ALA A 284 -125.88 124.19 -62.83
C ALA A 284 -124.79 125.26 -63.11
N ASP A 285 -124.41 126.04 -62.09
CA ASP A 285 -123.33 127.03 -62.18
C ASP A 285 -121.96 126.34 -62.34
N PRO A 286 -121.17 126.62 -63.40
CA PRO A 286 -119.90 125.95 -63.66
C PRO A 286 -118.86 126.09 -62.53
N ARG A 287 -119.02 127.07 -61.62
CA ARG A 287 -118.13 127.22 -60.45
C ARG A 287 -118.36 126.16 -59.37
N GLU A 288 -119.54 125.56 -59.28
CA GLU A 288 -119.76 124.46 -58.33
C GLU A 288 -119.20 123.13 -58.84
N LEU A 289 -119.34 122.85 -60.14
CA LEU A 289 -118.80 121.64 -60.76
C LEU A 289 -117.27 121.57 -60.56
N ALA A 290 -116.55 122.66 -60.85
CA ALA A 290 -115.10 122.73 -60.64
C ALA A 290 -114.67 122.49 -59.18
N LYS A 291 -115.48 122.90 -58.19
CA LYS A 291 -115.22 122.59 -56.76
C LYS A 291 -115.48 121.12 -56.43
N ARG A 292 -116.50 120.50 -57.03
CA ARG A 292 -116.83 119.08 -56.84
C ARG A 292 -115.78 118.18 -57.52
N ASP A 293 -115.34 118.52 -58.73
CA ASP A 293 -114.26 117.80 -59.42
C ASP A 293 -112.94 117.83 -58.63
N LEU A 294 -112.57 118.99 -58.07
CA LEU A 294 -111.42 119.12 -57.19
C LEU A 294 -111.56 118.24 -55.93
N ALA A 295 -112.77 118.15 -55.33
CA ALA A 295 -113.01 117.28 -54.19
C ALA A 295 -112.90 115.78 -54.56
N ILE A 296 -113.41 115.37 -55.72
CA ILE A 296 -113.26 114.01 -56.25
C ILE A 296 -111.78 113.70 -56.51
N GLN A 297 -111.00 114.65 -57.03
CA GLN A 297 -109.56 114.47 -57.25
C GLN A 297 -108.79 114.33 -55.92
N VAL A 298 -109.07 115.16 -54.91
CA VAL A 298 -108.48 115.03 -53.57
C VAL A 298 -108.84 113.70 -52.91
N LEU A 299 -110.06 113.18 -53.12
CA LEU A 299 -110.47 111.86 -52.64
C LEU A 299 -109.75 110.72 -53.39
N LYS A 300 -109.54 110.83 -54.70
CA LYS A 300 -108.72 109.88 -55.48
C LYS A 300 -107.28 109.83 -54.99
N ASP A 301 -106.63 111.00 -54.85
CA ASP A 301 -105.25 111.10 -54.37
C ASP A 301 -105.08 110.53 -52.95
N ARG A 302 -106.09 110.70 -52.09
CA ARG A 302 -106.12 110.08 -50.75
C ARG A 302 -106.31 108.57 -50.82
N LEU A 303 -107.21 108.09 -51.69
CA LEU A 303 -107.45 106.67 -51.89
C LEU A 303 -106.20 105.96 -52.42
N GLU A 304 -105.53 106.50 -53.43
CA GLU A 304 -104.27 105.94 -53.96
C GLU A 304 -103.18 105.88 -52.89
N LYS A 305 -103.02 106.94 -52.07
CA LYS A 305 -102.07 106.95 -50.95
C LYS A 305 -102.40 105.90 -49.89
N ALA A 306 -103.67 105.72 -49.54
CA ALA A 306 -104.11 104.71 -48.58
C ALA A 306 -103.92 103.27 -49.12
N VAL A 307 -104.20 103.05 -50.41
CA VAL A 307 -103.97 101.76 -51.09
C VAL A 307 -102.47 101.45 -51.18
N ALA A 308 -101.63 102.41 -51.53
CA ALA A 308 -100.18 102.25 -51.56
C ALA A 308 -99.60 101.95 -50.16
N ALA A 309 -100.05 102.67 -49.13
CA ALA A 309 -99.67 102.41 -47.74
C ALA A 309 -100.07 101.00 -47.29
N ARG A 310 -101.28 100.54 -47.65
CA ARG A 310 -101.74 99.17 -47.36
C ARG A 310 -100.87 98.12 -48.04
N GLN A 311 -100.53 98.31 -49.32
CA GLN A 311 -99.67 97.36 -50.05
C GLN A 311 -98.28 97.25 -49.43
N ALA A 312 -97.69 98.37 -48.96
CA ALA A 312 -96.41 98.34 -48.25
C ALA A 312 -96.50 97.50 -46.96
N VAL A 313 -97.53 97.72 -46.13
CA VAL A 313 -97.73 96.95 -44.88
C VAL A 313 -98.01 95.46 -45.17
N GLU A 314 -98.75 95.11 -46.22
CA GLU A 314 -98.98 93.71 -46.60
C GLU A 314 -97.68 92.99 -47.00
N VAL A 315 -96.73 93.68 -47.63
CA VAL A 315 -95.38 93.15 -47.93
C VAL A 315 -94.56 92.95 -46.65
N GLU A 316 -94.58 93.90 -45.71
CA GLU A 316 -93.89 93.75 -44.42
C GLU A 316 -94.46 92.60 -43.57
N VAL A 317 -95.80 92.44 -43.54
CA VAL A 317 -96.47 91.30 -42.90
C VAL A 317 -96.06 89.97 -43.52
N ALA A 318 -95.86 89.91 -44.84
CA ALA A 318 -95.36 88.72 -45.53
C ALA A 318 -93.90 88.41 -45.18
N GLY A 319 -93.04 89.43 -45.10
CA GLY A 319 -91.64 89.31 -44.65
C GLY A 319 -91.54 88.74 -43.23
N ALA A 320 -92.21 89.35 -42.26
CA ALA A 320 -92.20 88.91 -40.86
C ALA A 320 -92.75 87.47 -40.69
N LYS A 321 -93.70 87.05 -41.53
CA LYS A 321 -94.18 85.65 -41.56
C LYS A 321 -93.11 84.67 -42.05
N GLY A 322 -92.30 85.06 -43.06
CA GLY A 322 -91.18 84.26 -43.54
C GLY A 322 -90.09 84.06 -42.49
N GLU A 323 -89.68 85.15 -41.83
CA GLU A 323 -88.64 85.11 -40.77
C GLU A 323 -89.07 84.27 -39.56
N SER A 324 -90.32 84.43 -39.10
CA SER A 324 -90.86 83.63 -37.98
C SER A 324 -90.91 82.12 -38.31
N ALA A 325 -91.17 81.75 -39.58
CA ALA A 325 -91.15 80.35 -40.01
C ALA A 325 -89.71 79.79 -40.07
N HIS A 326 -88.74 80.59 -40.54
CA HIS A 326 -87.34 80.17 -40.59
C HIS A 326 -86.76 79.91 -39.18
N LEU A 327 -86.99 80.81 -38.23
CA LEU A 327 -86.49 80.67 -36.85
C LEU A 327 -87.09 79.44 -36.14
N ARG A 328 -88.39 79.14 -36.32
CA ARG A 328 -88.98 77.90 -35.78
C ARG A 328 -88.32 76.63 -36.31
N THR A 329 -87.88 76.65 -37.57
CA THR A 329 -87.16 75.53 -38.18
C THR A 329 -85.77 75.35 -37.56
N GLN A 330 -85.09 76.46 -37.23
CA GLN A 330 -83.80 76.41 -36.51
C GLN A 330 -83.95 75.88 -35.08
N ILE A 331 -84.99 76.30 -34.34
CA ILE A 331 -85.28 75.79 -32.98
C ILE A 331 -85.49 74.27 -33.00
N GLY A 332 -86.30 73.73 -33.94
CA GLY A 332 -86.48 72.28 -34.10
C GLY A 332 -85.18 71.54 -34.43
N GLY A 333 -84.30 72.15 -35.23
CA GLY A 333 -82.96 71.64 -35.53
C GLY A 333 -82.08 71.52 -34.29
N LEU A 334 -82.04 72.55 -33.44
CA LEU A 334 -81.26 72.54 -32.20
C LEU A 334 -81.80 71.52 -31.19
N GLN A 335 -83.12 71.44 -31.01
CA GLN A 335 -83.76 70.45 -30.13
C GLN A 335 -83.38 69.00 -30.52
N SER A 336 -83.29 68.69 -31.83
CA SER A 336 -82.86 67.37 -32.30
C SER A 336 -81.39 67.03 -31.95
N ARG A 337 -80.49 68.03 -31.93
CA ARG A 337 -79.09 67.84 -31.53
C ARG A 337 -78.94 67.61 -30.03
N VAL A 338 -79.75 68.28 -29.20
CA VAL A 338 -79.77 68.05 -27.75
C VAL A 338 -80.24 66.64 -27.43
N ALA A 339 -81.29 66.15 -28.09
CA ALA A 339 -81.78 64.77 -27.92
C ALA A 339 -80.72 63.71 -28.29
N ALA A 340 -80.01 63.89 -29.40
CA ALA A 340 -78.95 62.98 -29.82
C ALA A 340 -77.76 62.93 -28.83
N LEU A 341 -77.41 64.05 -28.19
CA LEU A 341 -76.37 64.10 -27.15
C LEU A 341 -76.84 63.46 -25.83
N GLN A 342 -78.14 63.51 -25.52
CA GLN A 342 -78.71 62.82 -24.37
C GLN A 342 -78.67 61.28 -24.54
N GLU A 343 -78.98 60.77 -25.73
CA GLU A 343 -78.89 59.33 -26.05
C GLU A 343 -77.45 58.80 -25.92
N GLN A 344 -76.46 59.56 -26.41
CA GLN A 344 -75.04 59.20 -26.25
C GLN A 344 -74.60 59.16 -24.78
N LEU A 345 -75.14 60.04 -23.94
CA LEU A 345 -74.90 60.02 -22.48
C LEU A 345 -75.55 58.82 -21.79
N GLU A 346 -76.75 58.39 -22.19
CA GLU A 346 -77.36 57.16 -21.64
C GLU A 346 -76.58 55.89 -22.02
N ILE A 347 -76.03 55.83 -23.23
CA ILE A 347 -75.16 54.72 -23.66
C ILE A 347 -73.86 54.71 -22.81
N ALA A 348 -73.26 55.87 -22.53
CA ALA A 348 -72.11 55.97 -21.64
C ALA A 348 -72.45 55.63 -20.16
N ALA A 349 -73.61 56.06 -19.67
CA ALA A 349 -74.07 55.81 -18.30
C ALA A 349 -74.47 54.34 -18.06
N SER A 350 -75.07 53.67 -19.06
CA SER A 350 -75.39 52.24 -18.99
C SER A 350 -74.12 51.37 -19.04
N ALA A 351 -73.09 51.77 -19.80
CA ALA A 351 -71.77 51.16 -19.70
C ALA A 351 -71.19 51.29 -18.27
N LYS A 352 -71.34 52.44 -17.62
CA LYS A 352 -70.94 52.69 -16.22
C LYS A 352 -71.66 51.74 -15.24
N ARG A 353 -72.99 51.55 -15.38
CA ARG A 353 -73.77 50.61 -14.53
C ARG A 353 -73.40 49.14 -14.75
N SER A 354 -73.08 48.74 -15.99
CA SER A 354 -72.74 47.34 -16.30
C SER A 354 -71.44 46.83 -15.67
N VAL A 355 -70.61 47.72 -15.10
CA VAL A 355 -69.41 47.38 -14.34
C VAL A 355 -69.70 47.16 -12.85
N ASP A 356 -70.71 47.84 -12.29
CA ASP A 356 -71.07 47.75 -10.86
C ASP A 356 -72.13 46.66 -10.55
N GLU A 357 -72.93 46.23 -11.54
CA GLU A 357 -74.14 45.40 -11.30
C GLU A 357 -73.91 43.88 -11.53
N ALA A 358 -72.67 43.39 -11.39
CA ALA A 358 -72.33 41.97 -11.50
C ALA A 358 -72.64 41.15 -10.22
N SER A 359 -73.82 41.35 -9.60
CA SER A 359 -74.25 40.63 -8.38
C SER A 359 -75.77 40.61 -8.18
N GLY A 360 -76.46 39.60 -8.71
CA GLY A 360 -77.89 39.37 -8.42
C GLY A 360 -78.54 38.32 -9.34
N PRO A 361 -79.38 37.38 -8.86
CA PRO A 361 -79.78 36.21 -9.66
C PRO A 361 -81.25 36.20 -10.10
N ASP A 362 -81.52 35.92 -11.38
CA ASP A 362 -82.88 35.67 -11.87
C ASP A 362 -83.14 34.21 -12.28
N LYS A 363 -84.33 33.72 -11.95
CA LYS A 363 -84.63 32.29 -11.68
C LYS A 363 -84.83 31.43 -12.93
N VAL A 364 -84.77 32.00 -14.13
CA VAL A 364 -84.99 31.29 -15.41
C VAL A 364 -83.73 30.53 -15.87
N ALA A 365 -82.52 30.97 -15.49
CA ALA A 365 -81.26 30.34 -15.92
C ALA A 365 -81.07 28.90 -15.38
N LEU A 366 -81.55 28.62 -14.16
CA LEU A 366 -81.34 27.36 -13.44
C LEU A 366 -81.89 26.12 -14.18
N ARG A 367 -82.99 26.28 -14.94
CA ARG A 367 -83.65 25.18 -15.67
C ARG A 367 -82.87 24.75 -16.92
N ASN A 368 -82.13 25.66 -17.55
CA ASN A 368 -81.25 25.35 -18.69
C ASN A 368 -79.86 24.84 -18.23
N ILE A 369 -79.33 25.36 -17.13
CA ILE A 369 -78.07 24.91 -16.53
C ILE A 369 -78.15 23.43 -16.14
N SER A 370 -79.24 23.01 -15.51
CA SER A 370 -79.43 21.62 -15.04
C SER A 370 -79.54 20.59 -16.18
N ARG A 371 -80.05 20.96 -17.37
CA ARG A 371 -80.00 20.11 -18.58
C ARG A 371 -78.59 20.00 -19.16
N ARG A 372 -77.87 21.13 -19.27
CA ARG A 372 -76.48 21.15 -19.74
C ARG A 372 -75.54 20.35 -18.82
N ARG A 373 -75.77 20.40 -17.50
CA ARG A 373 -75.00 19.65 -16.49
C ARG A 373 -75.05 18.13 -16.72
N ARG A 374 -76.23 17.54 -16.98
CA ARG A 374 -76.37 16.08 -17.22
C ARG A 374 -75.64 15.60 -18.48
N LEU A 375 -75.72 16.35 -19.58
CA LEU A 375 -75.02 16.03 -20.82
C LEU A 375 -73.50 16.20 -20.67
N ALA A 376 -73.05 17.20 -19.91
CA ALA A 376 -71.65 17.33 -19.54
C ALA A 376 -71.15 16.13 -18.72
N THR A 377 -71.94 15.61 -17.78
CA THR A 377 -71.57 14.40 -17.01
C THR A 377 -71.37 13.20 -17.92
N TYR A 378 -72.32 12.88 -18.82
CA TYR A 378 -72.17 11.75 -19.77
C TYR A 378 -70.98 11.91 -20.71
N LYS A 379 -70.76 13.13 -21.25
CA LYS A 379 -69.58 13.44 -22.07
C LYS A 379 -68.28 13.27 -21.29
N SER A 380 -68.25 13.66 -20.01
CA SER A 380 -67.07 13.49 -19.15
C SER A 380 -66.76 12.03 -18.82
N LEU A 381 -67.78 11.18 -18.66
CA LEU A 381 -67.60 9.74 -18.41
C LEU A 381 -67.03 9.01 -19.64
N LEU A 382 -67.54 9.30 -20.84
CA LEU A 382 -67.00 8.77 -22.09
C LEU A 382 -65.56 9.28 -22.35
N GLN A 383 -65.29 10.57 -22.10
CA GLN A 383 -63.93 11.10 -22.20
C GLN A 383 -62.99 10.50 -21.15
N ALA A 384 -63.46 10.19 -19.94
CA ALA A 384 -62.68 9.51 -18.91
C ALA A 384 -62.35 8.05 -19.32
N GLN A 385 -63.30 7.31 -19.90
CA GLN A 385 -63.04 5.96 -20.42
C GLN A 385 -62.08 5.99 -21.62
N ALA A 386 -62.25 6.91 -22.57
CA ALA A 386 -61.32 7.09 -23.69
C ALA A 386 -59.89 7.42 -23.21
N ARG A 387 -59.75 8.32 -22.22
CA ARG A 387 -58.45 8.62 -21.58
C ARG A 387 -57.84 7.41 -20.89
N LYS A 388 -58.63 6.56 -20.22
CA LYS A 388 -58.15 5.30 -19.62
C LYS A 388 -57.63 4.32 -20.69
N ILE A 389 -58.33 4.17 -21.82
CA ILE A 389 -57.88 3.30 -22.93
C ILE A 389 -56.59 3.84 -23.56
N ILE A 390 -56.48 5.16 -23.77
CA ILE A 390 -55.27 5.79 -24.29
C ILE A 390 -54.09 5.64 -23.31
N ALA A 391 -54.33 5.83 -22.00
CA ALA A 391 -53.31 5.60 -20.97
C ALA A 391 -52.86 4.13 -20.90
N ALA A 392 -53.78 3.17 -21.03
CA ALA A 392 -53.47 1.75 -21.07
C ALA A 392 -52.65 1.36 -22.32
N LYS A 393 -53.00 1.89 -23.50
CA LYS A 393 -52.19 1.72 -24.71
C LYS A 393 -50.80 2.35 -24.57
N GLY A 394 -50.71 3.56 -24.01
CA GLY A 394 -49.44 4.22 -23.70
C GLY A 394 -48.58 3.40 -22.73
N ALA A 395 -49.17 2.80 -21.71
CA ALA A 395 -48.47 1.92 -20.77
C ALA A 395 -47.96 0.62 -21.42
N MET A 396 -48.71 0.03 -22.36
CA MET A 396 -48.25 -1.14 -23.12
C MET A 396 -47.10 -0.80 -24.08
N VAL A 397 -47.21 0.31 -24.83
CA VAL A 397 -46.12 0.79 -25.70
C VAL A 397 -44.88 1.12 -24.86
N LYS A 398 -45.04 1.73 -23.67
CA LYS A 398 -43.92 1.98 -22.76
C LYS A 398 -43.26 0.70 -22.27
N ARG A 399 -44.03 -0.32 -21.87
CA ARG A 399 -43.48 -1.64 -21.47
C ARG A 399 -42.78 -2.35 -22.62
N GLN A 400 -43.29 -2.24 -23.85
CA GLN A 400 -42.62 -2.78 -25.02
C GLN A 400 -41.29 -2.08 -25.27
N ALA A 401 -41.26 -0.74 -25.23
CA ALA A 401 -40.01 0.03 -25.33
C ALA A 401 -39.03 -0.25 -24.17
N GLU A 402 -39.52 -0.53 -22.96
CA GLU A 402 -38.70 -0.96 -21.82
C GLU A 402 -38.09 -2.37 -22.07
N CYS A 403 -38.85 -3.32 -22.60
CA CYS A 403 -38.34 -4.63 -23.03
C CYS A 403 -37.31 -4.52 -24.17
N ASP A 404 -37.59 -3.72 -25.20
CA ASP A 404 -36.68 -3.50 -26.33
C ASP A 404 -35.38 -2.80 -25.86
N ALA A 405 -35.47 -1.88 -24.90
CA ALA A 405 -34.31 -1.26 -24.27
C ALA A 405 -33.47 -2.26 -23.45
N VAL A 406 -34.09 -3.24 -22.78
CA VAL A 406 -33.38 -4.32 -22.07
C VAL A 406 -32.74 -5.30 -23.06
N LEU A 407 -33.40 -5.63 -24.16
CA LEU A 407 -32.80 -6.45 -25.23
C LEU A 407 -31.62 -5.74 -25.89
N ALA A 408 -31.73 -4.42 -26.14
CA ALA A 408 -30.63 -3.58 -26.64
C ALA A 408 -29.45 -3.43 -25.65
N GLN A 409 -29.64 -3.76 -24.36
CA GLN A 409 -28.56 -3.80 -23.37
C GLN A 409 -27.76 -5.11 -23.39
N ARG A 410 -28.31 -6.23 -23.92
CA ARG A 410 -27.57 -7.50 -24.04
C ARG A 410 -26.22 -7.39 -24.76
N PRO A 411 -26.08 -6.74 -25.93
CA PRO A 411 -24.78 -6.56 -26.57
C PRO A 411 -23.84 -5.63 -25.77
N ARG A 412 -24.37 -4.68 -24.99
CA ARG A 412 -23.56 -3.82 -24.11
C ARG A 412 -23.00 -4.60 -22.91
N LEU A 413 -23.80 -5.50 -22.33
CA LEU A 413 -23.36 -6.43 -21.29
C LEU A 413 -22.32 -7.42 -21.83
N ALA A 414 -22.52 -7.98 -23.02
CA ALA A 414 -21.51 -8.84 -23.67
C ALA A 414 -20.18 -8.10 -23.89
N ALA A 415 -20.22 -6.89 -24.44
CA ALA A 415 -19.03 -6.05 -24.62
C ALA A 415 -18.37 -5.65 -23.28
N ALA A 416 -19.15 -5.42 -22.23
CA ALA A 416 -18.62 -5.16 -20.88
C ALA A 416 -17.92 -6.39 -20.29
N ILE A 417 -18.49 -7.59 -20.46
CA ILE A 417 -17.88 -8.86 -20.03
C ILE A 417 -16.58 -9.12 -20.80
N GLU A 418 -16.53 -8.88 -22.11
CA GLU A 418 -15.28 -8.97 -22.87
C GLU A 418 -14.24 -7.94 -22.40
N ALA A 419 -14.65 -6.70 -22.13
CA ALA A 419 -13.76 -5.67 -21.61
C ALA A 419 -13.17 -6.05 -20.24
N VAL A 420 -13.98 -6.65 -19.36
CA VAL A 420 -13.52 -7.20 -18.07
C VAL A 420 -12.56 -8.37 -18.29
N ARG A 421 -12.90 -9.36 -19.13
CA ARG A 421 -12.00 -10.49 -19.48
C ARG A 421 -10.66 -10.01 -20.07
N VAL A 422 -10.65 -8.92 -20.84
CA VAL A 422 -9.41 -8.29 -21.37
C VAL A 422 -8.63 -7.55 -20.27
N GLN A 423 -9.31 -6.87 -19.33
CA GLN A 423 -8.67 -6.24 -18.16
C GLN A 423 -8.04 -7.29 -17.24
N GLU A 424 -8.76 -8.38 -16.93
CA GLU A 424 -8.27 -9.50 -16.13
C GLU A 424 -7.04 -10.15 -16.77
N ARG A 425 -7.07 -10.46 -18.07
CA ARG A 425 -5.89 -10.96 -18.80
C ARG A 425 -4.69 -10.00 -18.71
N LYS A 426 -4.93 -8.69 -18.76
CA LYS A 426 -3.87 -7.67 -18.57
C LYS A 426 -3.36 -7.60 -17.12
N LEU A 427 -4.22 -7.78 -16.12
CA LEU A 427 -3.85 -7.80 -14.70
C LEU A 427 -3.06 -9.06 -14.35
N VAL A 428 -3.51 -10.23 -14.79
CA VAL A 428 -2.77 -11.50 -14.65
C VAL A 428 -1.41 -11.42 -15.36
N ALA A 429 -1.34 -10.87 -16.58
CA ALA A 429 -0.09 -10.67 -17.29
C ALA A 429 0.86 -9.65 -16.61
N LYS A 430 0.34 -8.66 -15.89
CA LYS A 430 1.14 -7.75 -15.06
C LYS A 430 1.63 -8.42 -13.77
N GLY A 431 0.73 -9.13 -13.06
CA GLY A 431 1.05 -9.87 -11.83
C GLY A 431 2.10 -10.97 -12.04
N ALA A 432 2.04 -11.66 -13.19
CA ALA A 432 3.06 -12.64 -13.57
C ALA A 432 4.46 -12.02 -13.75
N LYS A 433 4.54 -10.79 -14.28
CA LYS A 433 5.82 -10.06 -14.47
C LYS A 433 6.40 -9.58 -13.15
N SER A 434 5.58 -9.03 -12.24
CA SER A 434 6.04 -8.63 -10.91
C SER A 434 6.42 -9.83 -10.03
N GLY A 435 5.67 -10.94 -10.11
CA GLY A 435 5.98 -12.17 -9.39
C GLY A 435 7.30 -12.80 -9.83
N ALA A 436 7.59 -12.82 -11.12
CA ALA A 436 8.88 -13.31 -11.64
C ALA A 436 10.06 -12.42 -11.18
N LEU A 437 9.90 -11.09 -11.18
CA LEU A 437 10.93 -10.18 -10.69
C LEU A 437 11.20 -10.38 -9.19
N ALA A 438 10.15 -10.47 -8.38
CA ALA A 438 10.26 -10.74 -6.95
C ALA A 438 10.97 -12.07 -6.66
N LEU A 439 10.65 -13.14 -7.42
CA LEU A 439 11.33 -14.43 -7.31
C LEU A 439 12.85 -14.29 -7.55
N VAL A 440 13.26 -13.56 -8.60
CA VAL A 440 14.68 -13.31 -8.88
C VAL A 440 15.34 -12.55 -7.72
N PHE A 441 14.70 -11.53 -7.17
CA PHE A 441 15.22 -10.82 -6.00
C PHE A 441 15.36 -11.71 -4.76
N TYR A 442 14.40 -12.61 -4.48
CA TYR A 442 14.51 -13.57 -3.38
C TYR A 442 15.63 -14.61 -3.62
N VAL A 443 15.83 -15.07 -4.86
CA VAL A 443 16.93 -16.00 -5.20
C VAL A 443 18.28 -15.29 -5.04
N VAL A 444 18.46 -14.09 -5.58
CA VAL A 444 19.71 -13.31 -5.41
C VAL A 444 19.95 -12.97 -3.94
N GLY A 445 18.91 -12.58 -3.20
CA GLY A 445 18.98 -12.29 -1.77
C GLY A 445 19.39 -13.50 -0.93
N THR A 446 18.79 -14.67 -1.18
CA THR A 446 19.15 -15.91 -0.47
C THR A 446 20.56 -16.37 -0.81
N ILE A 447 21.03 -16.25 -2.06
CA ILE A 447 22.43 -16.50 -2.43
C ILE A 447 23.37 -15.55 -1.67
N GLY A 448 23.04 -14.25 -1.60
CA GLY A 448 23.83 -13.26 -0.84
C GLY A 448 23.93 -13.60 0.65
N VAL A 449 22.82 -14.01 1.27
CA VAL A 449 22.79 -14.45 2.67
C VAL A 449 23.60 -15.73 2.89
N ILE A 450 23.51 -16.72 1.99
CA ILE A 450 24.30 -17.96 2.07
C ILE A 450 25.80 -17.66 1.95
N LEU A 451 26.21 -16.75 1.05
CA LEU A 451 27.62 -16.35 0.90
C LEU A 451 28.13 -15.62 2.15
N ALA A 452 27.35 -14.69 2.71
CA ALA A 452 27.72 -13.96 3.92
C ALA A 452 27.83 -14.87 5.16
N LEU A 453 26.87 -15.79 5.34
CA LEU A 453 26.89 -16.78 6.43
C LEU A 453 28.03 -17.79 6.25
N SER A 454 28.27 -18.26 5.02
CA SER A 454 29.40 -19.15 4.70
C SER A 454 30.73 -18.51 5.11
N TRP A 455 30.94 -17.24 4.77
CA TRP A 455 32.15 -16.50 5.15
C TRP A 455 32.27 -16.33 6.67
N ALA A 456 31.19 -15.94 7.35
CA ALA A 456 31.18 -15.75 8.80
C ALA A 456 31.44 -17.04 9.59
N ILE A 457 30.82 -18.15 9.20
CA ILE A 457 31.03 -19.48 9.80
C ILE A 457 32.47 -19.95 9.54
N THR A 458 32.95 -19.78 8.30
CA THR A 458 34.31 -20.20 7.94
C THR A 458 35.38 -19.43 8.70
N ALA A 459 35.15 -18.16 9.03
CA ALA A 459 36.08 -17.38 9.85
C ALA A 459 36.29 -17.97 11.26
N GLN A 460 35.29 -18.68 11.81
CA GLN A 460 35.35 -19.41 13.09
C GLN A 460 35.93 -20.82 12.93
N VAL A 461 35.52 -21.57 11.90
CA VAL A 461 35.90 -22.98 11.71
C VAL A 461 37.33 -23.14 11.18
N ALA A 462 37.77 -22.22 10.30
CA ALA A 462 39.11 -22.20 9.72
C ALA A 462 39.79 -20.87 10.08
N PRO A 463 40.35 -20.73 11.30
CA PRO A 463 41.02 -19.50 11.68
C PRO A 463 42.34 -19.35 10.91
N ALA A 464 42.62 -18.14 10.41
CA ALA A 464 43.72 -17.91 9.48
C ALA A 464 45.10 -18.06 10.15
N THR A 465 46.05 -18.64 9.40
CA THR A 465 47.43 -18.83 9.85
C THR A 465 48.29 -17.63 9.46
N TYR A 466 48.93 -17.03 10.46
CA TYR A 466 49.84 -15.90 10.31
C TYR A 466 51.27 -16.32 10.65
N VAL A 467 52.23 -15.60 10.07
CA VAL A 467 53.65 -15.74 10.43
C VAL A 467 54.04 -14.53 11.27
N ALA A 468 54.56 -14.79 12.47
CA ALA A 468 55.29 -13.80 13.24
C ALA A 468 56.79 -14.02 13.04
N ARG A 469 57.55 -12.93 12.91
CA ARG A 469 59.01 -12.95 12.82
C ARG A 469 59.61 -12.11 13.95
N ALA A 470 60.71 -12.59 14.53
CA ALA A 470 61.53 -11.86 15.48
C ALA A 470 63.01 -12.08 15.15
N THR A 471 63.83 -11.06 15.32
CA THR A 471 65.25 -11.11 14.96
C THR A 471 66.10 -10.74 16.17
N ILE A 472 66.90 -11.70 16.65
CA ILE A 472 67.91 -11.48 17.70
C ILE A 472 69.31 -11.40 17.11
N SER A 473 70.21 -10.71 17.80
CA SER A 473 71.60 -10.58 17.37
C SER A 473 72.60 -10.59 18.53
N ALA A 474 73.85 -10.88 18.20
CA ALA A 474 74.98 -10.58 19.06
C ALA A 474 75.10 -9.06 19.27
N GLU A 475 74.89 -8.60 20.51
CA GLU A 475 74.99 -7.20 20.88
C GLU A 475 76.45 -6.80 21.09
N ARG A 476 76.90 -5.83 20.30
CA ARG A 476 78.30 -5.44 20.16
C ARG A 476 78.58 -4.26 21.08
N GLY A 477 79.12 -4.54 22.26
CA GLY A 477 79.54 -3.53 23.25
C GLY A 477 80.79 -2.73 22.83
N GLY A 478 80.79 -2.15 21.63
CA GLY A 478 81.90 -1.37 21.06
C GLY A 478 83.07 -2.19 20.48
N ILE A 479 83.05 -3.52 20.62
CA ILE A 479 84.08 -4.44 20.09
C ILE A 479 83.57 -5.07 18.79
N THR A 480 84.43 -5.21 17.79
CA THR A 480 84.18 -6.02 16.58
C THR A 480 84.50 -7.49 16.88
N PRO A 481 83.50 -8.38 16.99
CA PRO A 481 83.75 -9.81 17.17
C PRO A 481 84.35 -10.43 15.91
N SER A 482 85.06 -11.54 16.05
CA SER A 482 85.54 -12.32 14.92
C SER A 482 84.44 -13.20 14.32
N ASP A 483 84.60 -13.59 13.05
CA ASP A 483 83.65 -14.48 12.36
C ASP A 483 83.47 -15.82 13.12
N THR A 484 84.52 -16.32 13.78
CA THR A 484 84.45 -17.52 14.64
C THR A 484 83.64 -17.31 15.92
N GLU A 485 83.66 -16.11 16.50
CA GLU A 485 82.83 -15.76 17.66
C GLU A 485 81.36 -15.58 17.26
N LEU A 486 81.10 -14.97 16.09
CA LEU A 486 79.76 -14.85 15.52
C LEU A 486 79.15 -16.22 15.18
N GLN A 487 79.95 -17.13 14.60
CA GLN A 487 79.53 -18.50 14.32
C GLN A 487 79.27 -19.30 15.61
N GLY A 488 80.15 -19.16 16.62
CA GLY A 488 79.96 -19.79 17.93
C GLY A 488 78.71 -19.29 18.66
N TRP A 489 78.44 -17.99 18.58
CA TRP A 489 77.19 -17.38 19.06
C TRP A 489 75.97 -17.98 18.36
N GLN A 490 76.03 -18.15 17.03
CA GLN A 490 74.91 -18.66 16.24
C GLN A 490 74.57 -20.11 16.58
N VAL A 491 75.57 -21.01 16.54
CA VAL A 491 75.40 -22.43 16.88
C VAL A 491 74.82 -22.57 18.30
N PHE A 492 75.33 -21.79 19.26
CA PHE A 492 74.78 -21.79 20.62
C PHE A 492 73.29 -21.42 20.69
N HIS A 493 72.82 -20.46 19.89
CA HIS A 493 71.39 -20.08 19.89
C HIS A 493 70.51 -21.07 19.11
N GLU A 494 71.03 -21.69 18.06
CA GLU A 494 70.35 -22.75 17.32
C GLU A 494 70.15 -24.00 18.22
N ASP A 495 71.17 -24.37 19.00
CA ASP A 495 71.08 -25.45 20.00
C ASP A 495 70.16 -25.06 21.18
N LEU A 496 70.32 -23.85 21.75
CA LEU A 496 69.52 -23.37 22.87
C LEU A 496 68.03 -23.31 22.55
N ALA A 497 67.65 -23.02 21.30
CA ALA A 497 66.27 -22.99 20.87
C ALA A 497 65.57 -24.37 20.93
N ILE A 498 66.33 -25.47 21.08
CA ILE A 498 65.84 -26.85 21.14
C ILE A 498 66.06 -27.50 22.53
N ASP A 499 66.93 -26.91 23.38
CA ASP A 499 67.27 -27.40 24.73
C ASP A 499 66.02 -27.56 25.63
N PRO A 500 65.79 -28.75 26.24
CA PRO A 500 64.75 -28.95 27.25
C PRO A 500 64.72 -27.91 28.37
N ARG A 501 65.88 -27.40 28.82
CA ARG A 501 65.97 -26.35 29.85
C ARG A 501 65.44 -25.01 29.37
N MET A 502 65.59 -24.71 28.08
CA MET A 502 64.94 -23.55 27.46
C MET A 502 63.42 -23.75 27.50
N MET A 503 62.92 -24.93 27.11
CA MET A 503 61.48 -25.24 27.11
C MET A 503 60.85 -25.08 28.50
N GLU A 504 61.56 -25.48 29.56
CA GLU A 504 61.18 -25.23 30.96
C GLU A 504 61.06 -23.72 31.26
N ALA A 505 62.11 -22.95 31.01
CA ALA A 505 62.13 -21.50 31.24
C ALA A 505 61.07 -20.75 30.40
N ALA A 506 60.84 -21.17 29.16
CA ALA A 506 59.80 -20.63 28.30
C ALA A 506 58.40 -20.95 28.83
N SER A 507 58.13 -22.20 29.24
CA SER A 507 56.84 -22.62 29.79
C SER A 507 56.43 -21.83 31.04
N GLU A 508 57.39 -21.52 31.90
CA GLU A 508 57.19 -20.65 33.06
C GLU A 508 56.84 -19.21 32.64
N ARG A 509 57.53 -18.66 31.63
CA ARG A 509 57.21 -17.33 31.07
C ARG A 509 55.85 -17.29 30.37
N PHE A 510 55.44 -18.36 29.68
CA PHE A 510 54.11 -18.50 29.09
C PHE A 510 53.03 -18.50 30.18
N ARG A 511 53.22 -19.28 31.26
CA ARG A 511 52.31 -19.33 32.41
C ARG A 511 52.19 -17.96 33.09
N GLN A 512 53.31 -17.28 33.34
CA GLN A 512 53.33 -15.92 33.90
C GLN A 512 52.62 -14.88 33.01
N ARG A 513 52.64 -15.07 31.69
CA ARG A 513 51.89 -14.25 30.73
C ARG A 513 50.46 -14.76 30.47
N GLY A 514 49.95 -15.73 31.24
CA GLY A 514 48.57 -16.24 31.11
C GLY A 514 48.31 -17.03 29.82
N LEU A 515 49.34 -17.63 29.23
CA LEU A 515 49.26 -18.50 28.05
C LEU A 515 49.31 -19.96 28.50
N GLU A 516 48.27 -20.39 29.22
CA GLU A 516 48.22 -21.70 29.91
C GLU A 516 48.38 -22.91 28.98
N THR A 517 47.97 -22.81 27.71
CA THR A 517 48.14 -23.88 26.71
C THR A 517 49.59 -24.15 26.31
N LEU A 518 50.53 -23.35 26.80
CA LEU A 518 51.98 -23.49 26.66
C LEU A 518 52.64 -23.47 28.05
N GLY A 519 51.89 -23.81 29.09
CA GLY A 519 52.30 -23.72 30.50
C GLY A 519 53.21 -24.85 30.97
N THR A 520 53.35 -25.92 30.19
CA THR A 520 54.26 -27.05 30.44
C THR A 520 55.39 -27.17 29.40
N PRO A 521 56.56 -27.73 29.75
CA PRO A 521 57.69 -27.86 28.81
C PRO A 521 57.37 -28.73 27.60
N ALA A 522 56.53 -29.76 27.77
CA ALA A 522 56.12 -30.67 26.70
C ALA A 522 55.23 -29.98 25.66
N GLU A 523 54.29 -29.12 26.10
CA GLU A 523 53.46 -28.31 25.20
C GLU A 523 54.33 -27.35 24.39
N VAL A 524 55.25 -26.61 25.04
CA VAL A 524 56.18 -25.70 24.35
C VAL A 524 57.03 -26.45 23.33
N GLN A 525 57.56 -27.63 23.66
CA GLN A 525 58.34 -28.42 22.70
C GLN A 525 57.49 -28.91 21.52
N SER A 526 56.22 -29.26 21.74
CA SER A 526 55.30 -29.67 20.67
C SER A 526 54.94 -28.49 19.75
N TRP A 527 54.69 -27.32 20.33
CA TRP A 527 54.41 -26.05 19.63
C TRP A 527 55.60 -25.59 18.80
N TYR A 528 56.82 -25.67 19.37
CA TYR A 528 58.06 -25.34 18.66
C TYR A 528 58.23 -26.23 17.42
N LYS A 529 58.11 -27.56 17.58
CA LYS A 529 58.21 -28.53 16.48
C LYS A 529 57.11 -28.37 15.43
N ALA A 530 55.92 -27.88 15.80
CA ALA A 530 54.78 -27.74 14.90
C ALA A 530 54.83 -26.48 14.01
N GLY A 531 55.44 -25.39 14.50
CA GLY A 531 55.31 -24.08 13.83
C GLY A 531 56.53 -23.15 13.87
N MET A 532 57.61 -23.48 14.60
CA MET A 532 58.80 -22.62 14.67
C MET A 532 59.83 -22.99 13.60
N PHE A 533 60.38 -21.97 12.94
CA PHE A 533 61.47 -22.08 11.98
C PHE A 533 62.57 -21.11 12.40
N ALA A 534 63.76 -21.64 12.65
CA ALA A 534 64.96 -20.84 12.92
C ALA A 534 65.74 -20.66 11.61
N SER A 535 66.17 -19.43 11.32
CA SER A 535 66.96 -19.12 10.13
C SER A 535 67.98 -18.02 10.44
N SER A 536 69.22 -18.24 10.01
CA SER A 536 70.34 -17.32 10.24
C SER A 536 70.65 -16.63 8.91
N SER A 537 70.25 -15.36 8.80
CA SER A 537 70.35 -14.58 7.55
C SER A 537 71.67 -13.84 7.40
N GLN A 538 72.37 -13.60 8.51
CA GLN A 538 73.70 -13.00 8.61
C GLN A 538 74.40 -13.57 9.85
N ASP A 539 75.73 -13.69 9.80
CA ASP A 539 76.51 -14.19 10.93
C ASP A 539 76.30 -13.32 12.18
N GLY A 540 75.96 -13.97 13.30
CA GLY A 540 75.58 -13.28 14.54
C GLY A 540 74.16 -12.71 14.57
N GLN A 541 73.27 -13.12 13.66
CA GLN A 541 71.83 -12.85 13.70
C GLN A 541 71.04 -14.15 13.55
N LEU A 542 70.04 -14.34 14.41
CA LEU A 542 69.08 -15.45 14.32
C LEU A 542 67.66 -14.89 14.19
N THR A 543 67.02 -15.22 13.07
CA THR A 543 65.63 -14.88 12.76
C THR A 543 64.75 -16.08 13.09
N LEU A 544 63.86 -15.92 14.07
CA LEU A 544 62.85 -16.91 14.42
C LEU A 544 61.51 -16.55 13.77
N GLU A 545 60.93 -17.50 13.04
CA GLU A 545 59.60 -17.41 12.45
C GLU A 545 58.64 -18.41 13.10
N LEU A 546 57.54 -17.93 13.65
CA LEU A 546 56.46 -18.76 14.16
C LEU A 546 55.25 -18.71 13.23
N ARG A 547 54.79 -19.87 12.79
CA ARG A 547 53.52 -20.04 12.06
C ARG A 547 52.44 -20.46 13.04
N GLY A 548 51.42 -19.62 13.22
CA GLY A 548 50.39 -19.84 14.24
C GLY A 548 49.05 -19.20 13.90
N VAL A 549 48.03 -19.59 14.66
CA VAL A 549 46.64 -19.19 14.42
C VAL A 549 46.36 -17.82 15.03
N GLY A 550 46.05 -16.84 14.18
CA GLY A 550 45.70 -15.47 14.56
C GLY A 550 46.90 -14.56 14.89
N ALA A 551 47.04 -13.45 14.15
CA ALA A 551 48.19 -12.53 14.20
C ALA A 551 48.65 -12.15 15.63
N SER A 552 47.77 -11.54 16.44
CA SER A 552 48.12 -11.06 17.79
C SER A 552 48.51 -12.19 18.76
N ARG A 553 47.96 -13.39 18.57
CA ARG A 553 48.29 -14.57 19.38
C ARG A 553 49.69 -15.07 19.02
N THR A 554 49.92 -15.37 17.75
CA THR A 554 51.23 -15.81 17.21
C THR A 554 52.33 -14.82 17.56
N GLN A 555 52.07 -13.51 17.45
CA GLN A 555 53.01 -12.46 17.83
C GLN A 555 53.38 -12.51 19.31
N ARG A 556 52.39 -12.59 20.22
CA ARG A 556 52.61 -12.65 21.67
C ARG A 556 53.31 -13.94 22.08
N GLU A 557 52.99 -15.06 21.43
CA GLU A 557 53.63 -16.34 21.71
C GLU A 557 55.12 -16.31 21.33
N LEU A 558 55.45 -15.84 20.12
CA LEU A 558 56.83 -15.66 19.69
C LEU A 558 57.60 -14.64 20.55
N ASP A 559 57.00 -13.49 20.89
CA ASP A 559 57.61 -12.48 21.77
C ASP A 559 58.00 -13.07 23.14
N THR A 560 57.12 -13.90 23.70
CA THR A 560 57.34 -14.55 24.99
C THR A 560 58.50 -15.54 24.93
N PHE A 561 58.54 -16.37 23.87
CA PHE A 561 59.62 -17.33 23.64
C PHE A 561 60.97 -16.64 23.40
N VAL A 562 61.00 -15.62 22.55
CA VAL A 562 62.22 -14.83 22.26
C VAL A 562 62.73 -14.15 23.52
N THR A 563 61.85 -13.51 24.30
CA THR A 563 62.23 -12.87 25.57
C THR A 563 62.78 -13.89 26.57
N ALA A 564 62.20 -15.10 26.64
CA ALA A 564 62.71 -16.18 27.47
C ALA A 564 64.10 -16.65 27.00
N MET A 565 64.27 -16.87 25.70
CA MET A 565 65.54 -17.28 25.07
C MET A 565 66.66 -16.28 25.36
N VAL A 566 66.39 -14.98 25.15
CA VAL A 566 67.33 -13.89 25.43
C VAL A 566 67.69 -13.83 26.91
N SER A 567 66.70 -14.04 27.81
CA SER A 567 66.94 -14.10 29.26
C SER A 567 67.84 -15.26 29.66
N VAL A 568 67.68 -16.44 29.06
CA VAL A 568 68.52 -17.63 29.34
C VAL A 568 69.91 -17.48 28.72
N ALA A 569 70.00 -17.03 27.47
CA ALA A 569 71.25 -16.81 26.76
C ALA A 569 72.16 -15.79 27.45
N ASN A 570 71.58 -14.70 27.98
CA ASN A 570 72.31 -13.68 28.73
C ASN A 570 72.68 -14.13 30.15
N ALA A 571 71.87 -14.97 30.81
CA ALA A 571 72.24 -15.57 32.10
C ALA A 571 73.43 -16.55 31.96
N GLY A 572 73.47 -17.32 30.85
CA GLY A 572 74.58 -18.22 30.52
C GLY A 572 75.83 -17.54 29.92
N ARG A 573 75.80 -16.22 29.70
CA ARG A 573 76.83 -15.46 28.95
C ARG A 573 78.26 -15.71 29.41
N ALA A 574 78.48 -15.76 30.73
CA ALA A 574 79.83 -15.92 31.30
C ALA A 574 80.45 -17.32 31.12
N ALA A 575 79.64 -18.32 30.73
CA ALA A 575 80.10 -19.68 30.48
C ALA A 575 80.39 -19.96 28.98
N ARG A 576 80.15 -18.98 28.10
CA ARG A 576 80.34 -19.11 26.65
C ARG A 576 81.69 -18.53 26.21
N THR A 577 82.26 -19.11 25.16
CA THR A 577 83.56 -18.68 24.60
C THR A 577 83.50 -17.32 23.91
N ASP A 578 82.35 -16.95 23.33
CA ASP A 578 82.17 -15.67 22.64
C ASP A 578 81.88 -14.51 23.60
N ALA A 579 81.34 -14.81 24.80
CA ALA A 579 80.98 -13.85 25.83
C ALA A 579 80.17 -12.62 25.35
N MET A 580 79.45 -12.69 24.22
CA MET A 580 78.62 -11.61 23.72
C MET A 580 77.24 -11.61 24.38
N ALA A 581 76.64 -10.42 24.51
CA ALA A 581 75.24 -10.32 24.89
C ALA A 581 74.34 -10.64 23.70
N THR A 582 73.11 -11.05 23.99
CA THR A 582 72.05 -11.26 23.00
C THR A 582 71.02 -10.16 23.16
N ALA A 583 70.75 -9.41 22.09
CA ALA A 583 69.72 -8.37 22.04
C ALA A 583 68.65 -8.70 20.99
N ILE A 584 67.46 -8.15 21.19
CA ILE A 584 66.36 -8.20 20.22
C ILE A 584 66.48 -6.97 19.32
N ILE A 585 66.83 -7.16 18.04
CA ILE A 585 66.82 -6.05 17.04
C ILE A 585 65.37 -5.80 16.63
N GLU A 586 64.67 -6.86 16.23
CA GLU A 586 63.28 -6.79 15.79
C GLU A 586 62.42 -7.58 16.77
N PRO A 587 61.55 -6.92 17.57
CA PRO A 587 60.60 -7.62 18.42
C PRO A 587 59.62 -8.40 17.55
N ALA A 588 59.00 -9.45 18.13
CA ALA A 588 58.09 -10.29 17.38
C ALA A 588 56.97 -9.45 16.75
N LYS A 589 56.83 -9.54 15.42
CA LYS A 589 55.80 -8.86 14.64
C LYS A 589 55.13 -9.86 13.71
N ALA A 590 53.81 -9.96 13.78
CA ALA A 590 53.01 -10.69 12.80
C ALA A 590 52.91 -9.89 11.49
N GLY A 591 52.94 -10.58 10.35
CA GLY A 591 52.57 -10.00 9.07
C GLY A 591 51.08 -9.63 9.02
N ASP A 592 50.74 -8.58 8.28
CA ASP A 592 49.36 -8.12 8.12
C ASP A 592 48.51 -9.09 7.28
N GLU A 593 49.15 -9.87 6.40
CA GLU A 593 48.52 -10.86 5.52
C GLU A 593 48.67 -12.30 6.05
N PRO A 594 47.61 -13.14 5.97
CA PRO A 594 47.69 -14.55 6.34
C PRO A 594 48.42 -15.36 5.26
N VAL A 595 49.39 -16.19 5.67
CA VAL A 595 50.23 -16.97 4.73
C VAL A 595 49.52 -18.22 4.20
N ALA A 596 48.51 -18.71 4.92
CA ALA A 596 47.64 -19.78 4.45
C ALA A 596 46.18 -19.46 4.78
N ASP A 597 45.45 -18.93 3.79
CA ASP A 597 44.02 -18.67 3.93
C ASP A 597 43.17 -19.86 3.43
N GLN A 598 43.06 -20.89 4.28
CA GLN A 598 42.16 -22.01 4.03
C GLN A 598 40.68 -21.59 4.01
N ARG A 599 40.33 -20.36 4.44
CA ARG A 599 38.94 -19.90 4.47
C ARG A 599 38.33 -19.81 3.09
N LEU A 600 39.10 -19.46 2.06
CA LEU A 600 38.61 -19.48 0.68
C LEU A 600 38.17 -20.88 0.23
N LEU A 601 38.90 -21.93 0.63
CA LEU A 601 38.55 -23.32 0.33
C LEU A 601 37.29 -23.76 1.08
N TYR A 602 37.24 -23.53 2.40
CA TYR A 602 36.10 -23.93 3.23
C TYR A 602 34.84 -23.12 2.94
N ALA A 603 34.94 -21.80 2.73
CA ALA A 603 33.81 -20.95 2.38
C ALA A 603 33.29 -21.26 0.98
N GLY A 604 34.19 -21.61 0.03
CA GLY A 604 33.80 -22.15 -1.28
C GLY A 604 33.04 -23.46 -1.17
N GLY A 605 33.52 -24.40 -0.34
CA GLY A 605 32.86 -25.67 -0.06
C GLY A 605 31.49 -25.51 0.60
N MET A 606 31.39 -24.71 1.66
CA MET A 606 30.14 -24.42 2.36
C MET A 606 29.14 -23.66 1.48
N ALA A 607 29.58 -22.66 0.71
CA ALA A 607 28.72 -21.94 -0.23
C ALA A 607 28.24 -22.84 -1.37
N GLY A 608 29.11 -23.68 -1.93
CA GLY A 608 28.76 -24.67 -2.95
C GLY A 608 27.73 -25.68 -2.45
N GLY A 609 27.93 -26.22 -1.23
CA GLY A 609 26.97 -27.12 -0.58
C GLY A 609 25.62 -26.45 -0.30
N GLY A 610 25.64 -25.22 0.23
CA GLY A 610 24.43 -24.42 0.47
C GLY A 610 23.66 -24.11 -0.82
N PHE A 611 24.36 -23.72 -1.89
CA PHE A 611 23.77 -23.47 -3.21
C PHE A 611 23.16 -24.74 -3.81
N PHE A 612 23.84 -25.89 -3.68
CA PHE A 612 23.34 -27.18 -4.14
C PHE A 612 22.07 -27.61 -3.37
N GLY A 613 22.07 -27.48 -2.04
CA GLY A 613 20.89 -27.74 -1.20
C GLY A 613 19.71 -26.83 -1.54
N ALA A 614 19.94 -25.53 -1.67
CA ALA A 614 18.92 -24.56 -2.09
C ALA A 614 18.39 -24.87 -3.50
N SER A 615 19.26 -25.30 -4.44
CA SER A 615 18.86 -25.70 -5.79
C SER A 615 17.98 -26.95 -5.79
N LEU A 616 18.29 -27.95 -4.97
CA LEU A 616 17.45 -29.15 -4.83
C LEU A 616 16.07 -28.82 -4.24
N LEU A 617 16.01 -27.97 -3.20
CA LEU A 617 14.74 -27.49 -2.64
C LEU A 617 13.94 -26.68 -3.69
N GLY A 618 14.61 -25.81 -4.44
CA GLY A 618 14.03 -25.04 -5.53
C GLY A 618 13.43 -25.93 -6.64
N LEU A 619 14.13 -27.00 -7.04
CA LEU A 619 13.62 -28.01 -7.97
C LEU A 619 12.40 -28.76 -7.42
N GLY A 620 12.38 -29.08 -6.11
CA GLY A 620 11.22 -29.67 -5.44
C GLY A 620 9.99 -28.77 -5.46
N VAL A 621 10.16 -27.49 -5.10
CA VAL A 621 9.09 -26.46 -5.15
C VAL A 621 8.62 -26.24 -6.58
N TRP A 622 9.54 -26.13 -7.55
CA TRP A 622 9.22 -26.00 -8.97
C TRP A 622 8.43 -27.20 -9.50
N GLY A 623 8.81 -28.43 -9.13
CA GLY A 623 8.06 -29.64 -9.45
C GLY A 623 6.63 -29.62 -8.92
N ARG A 624 6.44 -29.13 -7.68
CA ARG A 624 5.10 -28.95 -7.08
C ARG A 624 4.29 -27.86 -7.79
N LEU A 625 4.89 -26.72 -8.10
CA LEU A 625 4.25 -25.62 -8.84
C LEU A 625 3.87 -26.05 -10.27
N LYS A 626 4.74 -26.78 -10.97
CA LYS A 626 4.46 -27.31 -12.32
C LYS A 626 3.27 -28.28 -12.31
N ARG A 627 3.18 -29.16 -11.30
CA ARG A 627 2.00 -30.04 -11.10
C ARG A 627 0.74 -29.23 -10.78
N SER A 628 0.83 -28.20 -9.94
CA SER A 628 -0.31 -27.32 -9.62
C SER A 628 -0.80 -26.55 -10.85
N LYS A 629 0.12 -26.02 -11.67
CA LYS A 629 -0.20 -25.34 -12.93
C LYS A 629 -0.85 -26.29 -13.94
N SER A 630 -0.33 -27.52 -14.07
CA SER A 630 -0.93 -28.54 -14.96
C SER A 630 -2.38 -28.83 -14.57
N ARG A 631 -2.67 -28.98 -13.27
CA ARG A 631 -4.04 -29.18 -12.77
C ARG A 631 -4.94 -27.97 -13.05
N TYR A 632 -4.42 -26.76 -12.88
CA TYR A 632 -5.17 -25.54 -13.17
C TYR A 632 -5.51 -25.39 -14.67
N GLU A 633 -4.54 -25.66 -15.55
CA GLU A 633 -4.76 -25.66 -17.01
C GLU A 633 -5.75 -26.77 -17.42
N GLU A 634 -5.74 -27.92 -16.74
CA GLU A 634 -6.68 -29.03 -16.96
C GLU A 634 -8.11 -28.66 -16.50
N THR A 635 -8.28 -28.04 -15.32
CA THR A 635 -9.58 -27.52 -14.88
C THR A 635 -10.10 -26.41 -15.77
N GLN A 636 -9.24 -25.50 -16.24
CA GLN A 636 -9.64 -24.42 -17.14
C GLN A 636 -10.09 -24.97 -18.51
N ARG A 637 -9.40 -25.98 -19.06
CA ARG A 637 -9.83 -26.65 -20.30
C ARG A 637 -11.15 -27.39 -20.13
N LEU A 638 -11.39 -28.01 -18.98
CA LEU A 638 -12.68 -28.62 -18.64
C LEU A 638 -13.80 -27.56 -18.58
N GLU A 639 -13.53 -26.42 -17.95
CA GLU A 639 -14.49 -25.31 -17.84
C GLU A 639 -14.80 -24.68 -19.22
N GLU A 640 -13.78 -24.40 -20.04
CA GLU A 640 -13.94 -23.94 -21.43
C GLU A 640 -14.71 -24.98 -22.28
N ALA A 641 -14.49 -26.28 -22.07
CA ALA A 641 -15.24 -27.34 -22.75
C ALA A 641 -16.70 -27.44 -22.28
N MET A 642 -17.00 -27.18 -21.00
CA MET A 642 -18.37 -27.12 -20.49
C MET A 642 -19.11 -25.85 -20.96
N GLU A 643 -18.46 -24.69 -20.92
CA GLU A 643 -19.01 -23.40 -21.40
C GLU A 643 -19.34 -23.50 -22.92
N GLY A 644 -18.53 -24.24 -23.68
CA GLY A 644 -18.78 -24.54 -25.10
C GLY A 644 -19.82 -25.64 -25.38
N MET A 645 -20.21 -26.46 -24.40
CA MET A 645 -21.12 -27.61 -24.61
C MET A 645 -22.61 -27.31 -24.43
N GLN A 646 -23.00 -26.10 -23.98
CA GLN A 646 -24.41 -25.80 -23.67
C GLN A 646 -24.98 -24.59 -24.41
N TRP A 647 -26.31 -24.57 -24.51
CA TRP A 647 -27.20 -23.54 -25.09
C TRP A 647 -27.40 -23.51 -26.61
N ALA A 648 -26.38 -23.74 -27.46
CA ALA A 648 -26.57 -23.60 -28.92
C ALA A 648 -27.50 -24.65 -29.57
N ASN A 649 -27.66 -25.83 -28.96
CA ASN A 649 -28.44 -26.96 -29.52
C ASN A 649 -29.79 -27.21 -28.83
N VAL A 650 -30.25 -26.34 -27.93
CA VAL A 650 -31.48 -26.56 -27.13
C VAL A 650 -32.72 -25.86 -27.73
N GLU A 651 -32.55 -24.88 -28.61
CA GLU A 651 -33.63 -24.25 -29.38
C GLU A 651 -33.29 -24.32 -30.87
N PRO A 652 -33.90 -25.24 -31.64
CA PRO A 652 -35.25 -24.96 -32.14
C PRO A 652 -36.15 -26.21 -32.28
N SER A 653 -36.95 -26.51 -31.26
CA SER A 653 -38.00 -27.56 -31.36
C SER A 653 -39.39 -27.15 -30.86
N VAL A 654 -39.53 -25.95 -30.27
CA VAL A 654 -40.77 -25.51 -29.61
C VAL A 654 -41.72 -24.71 -30.53
N ASN A 655 -41.23 -24.18 -31.65
CA ASN A 655 -42.03 -23.34 -32.57
C ASN A 655 -42.02 -23.87 -34.02
N ALA A 656 -42.71 -24.97 -34.26
CA ALA A 656 -43.11 -25.41 -35.61
C ALA A 656 -44.57 -25.90 -35.58
N PRO A 657 -45.55 -25.14 -36.10
CA PRO A 657 -46.94 -25.57 -36.11
C PRO A 657 -47.15 -26.68 -37.15
N ALA A 658 -47.89 -27.72 -36.75
CA ALA A 658 -48.20 -28.85 -37.62
C ALA A 658 -49.24 -28.48 -38.70
N VAL A 659 -48.80 -28.40 -39.95
CA VAL A 659 -49.68 -28.52 -41.13
C VAL A 659 -49.06 -29.55 -42.06
N ALA A 660 -49.84 -30.59 -42.37
CA ALA A 660 -49.41 -31.66 -43.25
C ALA A 660 -49.68 -31.32 -44.72
N GLU A 661 -48.76 -31.67 -45.63
CA GLU A 661 -49.18 -32.08 -46.96
C GLU A 661 -48.33 -33.21 -47.55
N ARG A 662 -49.01 -34.16 -48.19
CA ARG A 662 -48.43 -35.32 -48.87
C ARG A 662 -47.98 -34.95 -50.29
N LYS A 663 -46.71 -35.20 -50.61
CA LYS A 663 -46.12 -35.61 -51.91
C LYS A 663 -44.59 -35.53 -51.75
N GLY A 664 -43.75 -36.41 -52.26
CA GLY A 664 -43.96 -37.65 -53.01
C GLY A 664 -42.59 -38.34 -53.20
N LYS A 665 -42.58 -39.60 -53.67
CA LYS A 665 -41.36 -40.39 -53.91
C LYS A 665 -40.31 -39.61 -54.73
N GLN A 666 -39.02 -39.71 -54.36
CA GLN A 666 -38.05 -40.50 -55.12
C GLN A 666 -36.69 -40.64 -54.42
N ALA A 667 -35.94 -41.67 -54.80
CA ALA A 667 -34.70 -42.09 -54.17
C ALA A 667 -33.45 -41.54 -54.86
N LYS A 668 -32.33 -41.42 -54.13
CA LYS A 668 -31.04 -41.97 -54.60
C LYS A 668 -29.97 -42.10 -53.50
N LYS A 669 -29.43 -43.33 -53.44
CA LYS A 669 -28.03 -43.75 -53.19
C LYS A 669 -27.09 -42.75 -52.50
N GLY A 670 -26.55 -43.14 -51.34
CA GLY A 670 -25.48 -42.41 -50.64
C GLY A 670 -24.09 -42.63 -51.23
N LYS A 671 -23.06 -42.22 -50.48
CA LYS A 671 -21.65 -42.53 -50.80
C LYS A 671 -20.81 -42.68 -49.51
N ARG A 672 -20.02 -43.75 -49.46
CA ARG A 672 -18.96 -43.98 -48.45
C ARG A 672 -17.76 -43.07 -48.68
N GLY A 673 -16.98 -42.84 -47.63
CA GLY A 673 -15.58 -42.40 -47.70
C GLY A 673 -15.25 -41.33 -46.66
N LYS A 674 -14.22 -41.49 -45.83
CA LYS A 674 -13.34 -42.66 -45.63
C LYS A 674 -12.74 -42.61 -44.23
#